data_AF-A0A1F4Y5Y3-F1
#
_entry.id   AF-A0A1F4Y5Y3-F1
#
_cell.length_a   1.000
_cell.length_b   1.000
_cell.length_c   1.000
_cell.angle_alpha   90.00
_cell.angle_beta   90.00
_cell.angle_gamma   90.00
#
_symmetry.space_group_name_H-M   'P 1'
#
loop_
_entity.id
_entity.type
_entity.pdbx_description
1 polymer ?
#
loop_
_entity_poly.entity_id
_entity_poly.type
_entity_poly.pdbx_seq_one_letter_code
_entity_poly.pdbx_strand_id
1 'polypeptide(L)'
;MKTIINSHKSGFFIFLLALMLALASAFSLSQPVQAETIPCLVTSNADSGDGTLRAWLADTSCCTITFADSYDIHLASPLVIETDRAVMIDGAGYTVTITDDNYWRVFSVKTSADVTLQNLALIQSSSLWFWDDYSGTVAHGSLIQNFGNLKVNDSIVTGNSTSGSIVGGAIYNQGTLTITRSIFTGNSALGGGAIYNDGYTNASANVTVKDSTFAGNTSTAPSAASDYWTGIIGGGGAMVNFMGTLTVTGSTFTGNTAYYAGGAIAAAGPATITNNTFYSNTATTYGGAIFAYMGELTNNTFVGNSAANGVISFYDVGVPLTLYNNLMVKGSTGTNCFILTGESVTPGGISGSNNLADDSSCTTDLFTGVTNIPTLSTQVGTLGDNGGSTQAIALLAGSAAIDAGNDATCPATDQRGVARPQGLHCDVGAYEYEPPSDYIVSGTVYEDLNANGSRDADDPAAPGATVTLAGSLDQVNFYPWFFTDAAADGSYEFTFPATSPGPSEGLSFSVYVELLGAGGKVTQTPAPFAYPTGNLTGMDIGLHQNVLTVTPPRFPHGVQGLFYNQTITLTGGDAPYTFTPATSWSVPAGLSYAFDTQAGTITLSGTPTETGTFHTHVDITEATGAFGQIWEDFTIYPSMQFSPANLPDGSLNVPYNQTITLSGGIAPYTFVRYGGEQWLPTGLTLDTSSGIIIIAGTPTEAGQVMLDVYFKDQTGTEIEIQPMFWIKTDPSLTLTSSLNPSLQGQEVTFSLASTATVAVFPAPWGQVTFMADGTAIPGCEGLWMGSDPTTEQPAPNPVTCKTSSLAVGSHAITASLTTVYGPYKSGTATLQGSQTVNTDVPQYQSGGFTAPIDLGSVLNTAKAGQMIPLKWRLLDATGNPVTDLDPASLALTVSAFTCQAGVPTDAIETYASSTTSLQNLGDGYYQLNWKTLTSYANSCRQINLKIGSWTIDGLLALFQFKK
;
A
#
# COMPACT_ATOMS: atom_id res chain seq x y z
N MET A 1 38.20 35.80 75.47
CA MET A 1 38.66 34.96 74.35
C MET A 1 37.48 34.24 73.64
N LYS A 2 36.41 34.80 73.06
CA LYS A 2 35.77 36.13 72.89
C LYS A 2 36.71 37.33 72.73
N THR A 3 36.59 38.02 71.59
CA THR A 3 37.24 39.28 71.17
C THR A 3 38.49 39.23 70.28
N ILE A 4 38.70 38.23 69.40
CA ILE A 4 39.61 38.32 68.21
C ILE A 4 39.09 37.44 67.04
N ILE A 5 37.84 37.58 66.58
CA ILE A 5 37.34 37.01 65.30
C ILE A 5 36.22 37.90 64.73
N ASN A 6 36.42 39.23 64.68
CA ASN A 6 35.42 40.15 64.11
C ASN A 6 36.03 41.39 63.40
N SER A 7 37.27 41.32 62.90
CA SER A 7 37.89 42.44 62.16
C SER A 7 38.49 42.09 60.78
N HIS A 8 38.26 40.90 60.22
CA HIS A 8 38.83 40.49 58.92
C HIS A 8 37.81 40.24 57.79
N LYS A 9 36.54 40.62 57.96
CA LYS A 9 35.51 40.51 56.89
C LYS A 9 34.96 41.82 56.34
N SER A 10 35.33 42.99 56.90
CA SER A 10 34.91 44.31 56.39
C SER A 10 35.96 45.04 55.53
N GLY A 11 37.21 44.57 55.46
CA GLY A 11 38.28 45.18 54.65
C GLY A 11 38.46 44.62 53.23
N PHE A 12 38.00 43.40 52.96
CA PHE A 12 38.23 42.75 51.65
C PHE A 12 37.20 43.15 50.58
N PHE A 13 36.00 43.58 50.99
CA PHE A 13 34.93 44.01 50.09
C PHE A 13 35.10 45.46 49.57
N ILE A 14 35.83 46.32 50.29
CA ILE A 14 36.07 47.72 49.87
C ILE A 14 37.26 47.82 48.88
N PHE A 15 38.21 46.87 48.92
CA PHE A 15 39.33 46.85 47.97
C PHE A 15 38.93 46.30 46.58
N LEU A 16 37.95 45.39 46.51
CA LEU A 16 37.47 44.84 45.23
C LEU A 16 36.59 45.82 44.44
N LEU A 17 35.80 46.67 45.12
CA LEU A 17 34.93 47.66 44.46
C LEU A 17 35.70 48.91 43.98
N ALA A 18 36.78 49.29 44.66
CA ALA A 18 37.64 50.40 44.25
C ALA A 18 38.56 50.05 43.06
N LEU A 19 38.97 48.78 42.92
CA LEU A 19 39.74 48.33 41.75
C LEU A 19 38.86 48.24 40.48
N MET A 20 37.55 47.98 40.64
CA MET A 20 36.58 47.96 39.53
C MET A 20 36.16 49.35 39.05
N LEU A 21 36.16 50.40 39.89
CA LEU A 21 35.87 51.78 39.44
C LEU A 21 37.10 52.55 38.89
N ALA A 22 38.33 52.15 39.24
CA ALA A 22 39.54 52.81 38.75
C ALA A 22 39.99 52.33 37.35
N LEU A 23 39.60 51.13 36.91
CA LEU A 23 39.86 50.68 35.52
C LEU A 23 38.86 51.22 34.49
N ALA A 24 37.77 51.86 34.91
CA ALA A 24 36.72 52.34 34.01
C ALA A 24 36.89 53.81 33.54
N SER A 25 37.99 54.50 33.85
CA SER A 25 38.14 55.94 33.52
C SER A 25 39.51 56.38 32.98
N ALA A 26 40.39 55.45 32.56
CA ALA A 26 41.73 55.80 32.07
C ALA A 26 42.12 55.20 30.71
N PHE A 27 41.17 54.89 29.83
CA PHE A 27 41.44 54.63 28.41
C PHE A 27 40.61 55.55 27.52
N SER A 28 41.10 56.77 27.33
CA SER A 28 40.74 57.58 26.18
C SER A 28 42.01 57.98 25.43
N LEU A 29 42.06 57.57 24.16
CA LEU A 29 42.88 58.10 23.06
C LEU A 29 44.35 57.63 23.01
N SER A 30 44.58 56.44 22.43
CA SER A 30 44.81 56.28 20.97
C SER A 30 45.39 54.88 20.70
N GLN A 31 44.54 53.92 20.37
CA GLN A 31 44.93 52.61 19.83
C GLN A 31 44.13 52.33 18.56
N PRO A 32 44.71 51.60 17.58
CA PRO A 32 44.22 51.57 16.21
C PRO A 32 42.80 51.00 16.16
N VAL A 33 41.97 51.56 15.28
CA VAL A 33 40.69 50.96 14.89
C VAL A 33 40.99 49.57 14.35
N GLN A 34 40.75 48.52 15.15
CA GLN A 34 40.44 47.21 14.57
C GLN A 34 39.05 47.35 13.98
N ALA A 35 38.98 47.30 12.64
CA ALA A 35 37.73 47.08 11.96
C ALA A 35 37.14 45.77 12.51
N GLU A 36 35.92 45.82 13.05
CA GLU A 36 35.14 44.60 13.26
C GLU A 36 35.06 43.87 11.91
N THR A 37 35.61 42.66 11.86
CA THR A 37 35.46 41.79 10.70
C THR A 37 33.99 41.47 10.58
N ILE A 38 33.34 41.99 9.53
CA ILE A 38 31.97 41.63 9.18
C ILE A 38 32.00 40.09 8.96
N PRO A 39 31.19 39.30 9.70
CA PRO A 39 31.12 37.88 9.45
C PRO A 39 30.65 37.66 8.01
N CYS A 40 31.30 36.76 7.28
CA CYS A 40 30.93 36.41 5.91
C CYS A 40 29.63 35.59 5.94
N LEU A 41 28.53 36.32 6.10
CA LEU A 41 27.22 35.81 6.46
C LEU A 41 26.27 36.06 5.31
N VAL A 42 25.80 35.00 4.67
CA VAL A 42 24.78 35.06 3.63
C VAL A 42 23.46 35.46 4.28
N THR A 43 22.90 36.58 3.83
CA THR A 43 21.62 37.15 4.30
C THR A 43 20.57 37.22 3.20
N SER A 44 20.90 36.79 1.97
CA SER A 44 20.02 36.82 0.82
C SER A 44 20.18 35.55 -0.02
N ASN A 45 19.07 35.02 -0.51
CA ASN A 45 19.02 33.90 -1.45
C ASN A 45 19.06 34.32 -2.92
N ALA A 46 19.24 35.61 -3.21
CA ALA A 46 19.42 36.08 -4.58
C ALA A 46 20.74 35.57 -5.18
N ASP A 47 20.79 35.39 -6.50
CA ASP A 47 22.00 34.97 -7.22
C ASP A 47 23.17 35.98 -7.12
N SER A 48 22.85 37.28 -7.00
CA SER A 48 23.85 38.36 -6.98
C SER A 48 23.37 39.57 -6.18
N GLY A 49 24.31 40.45 -5.83
CA GLY A 49 24.08 41.62 -4.96
C GLY A 49 24.60 41.40 -3.55
N ASP A 50 24.54 42.46 -2.74
CA ASP A 50 25.09 42.46 -1.37
C ASP A 50 24.41 41.39 -0.50
N GLY A 51 25.21 40.71 0.32
CA GLY A 51 24.73 39.67 1.24
C GLY A 51 24.41 38.31 0.60
N THR A 52 24.68 38.12 -0.70
CA THR A 52 24.48 36.83 -1.40
C THR A 52 25.71 35.92 -1.28
N LEU A 53 25.52 34.62 -1.48
CA LEU A 53 26.63 33.65 -1.53
C LEU A 53 27.69 34.04 -2.59
N ARG A 54 27.25 34.51 -3.76
CA ARG A 54 28.14 34.96 -4.83
C ARG A 54 28.99 36.16 -4.42
N ALA A 55 28.39 37.14 -3.73
CA ALA A 55 29.13 38.29 -3.22
C ALA A 55 30.21 37.88 -2.21
N TRP A 56 29.89 36.98 -1.28
CA TRP A 56 30.85 36.51 -0.28
C TRP A 56 31.96 35.63 -0.83
N LEU A 57 31.69 34.87 -1.90
CA LEU A 57 32.74 34.14 -2.62
C LEU A 57 33.72 35.07 -3.34
N ALA A 58 33.25 36.22 -3.82
CA ALA A 58 34.10 37.23 -4.46
C ALA A 58 34.95 38.04 -3.46
N ASP A 59 34.54 38.08 -2.18
CA ASP A 59 35.31 38.75 -1.13
C ASP A 59 36.53 37.91 -0.73
N THR A 60 37.72 38.44 -0.98
CA THR A 60 38.99 37.74 -0.72
C THR A 60 39.33 37.65 0.77
N SER A 61 38.64 38.39 1.64
CA SER A 61 38.81 38.31 3.09
C SER A 61 38.06 37.14 3.73
N CYS A 62 37.14 36.51 3.00
CA CYS A 62 36.16 35.56 3.55
C CYS A 62 36.56 34.08 3.48
N CYS A 63 37.28 33.56 4.48
CA CYS A 63 37.68 32.15 4.53
C CYS A 63 36.55 31.16 4.87
N THR A 64 35.54 31.59 5.61
CA THR A 64 34.39 30.76 5.99
C THR A 64 33.10 31.54 5.76
N ILE A 65 32.23 31.00 4.92
CA ILE A 65 30.94 31.58 4.55
C ILE A 65 29.86 30.76 5.26
N THR A 66 29.03 31.44 6.04
CA THR A 66 27.91 30.86 6.81
C THR A 66 26.59 31.51 6.41
N PHE A 67 25.46 30.98 6.89
CA PHE A 67 24.13 31.44 6.52
C PHE A 67 23.37 31.96 7.75
N ALA A 68 22.62 33.05 7.58
CA ALA A 68 21.82 33.65 8.65
C ALA A 68 20.48 32.94 8.88
N ASP A 69 20.01 32.17 7.90
CA ASP A 69 18.76 31.42 7.92
C ASP A 69 18.84 30.23 6.93
N SER A 70 17.77 29.44 6.85
CA SER A 70 17.57 28.47 5.78
C SER A 70 17.28 29.18 4.47
N TYR A 71 17.94 28.74 3.40
CA TYR A 71 17.82 29.36 2.08
C TYR A 71 17.67 28.33 0.98
N ASP A 72 16.80 28.63 0.02
CA ASP A 72 16.79 28.01 -1.30
C ASP A 72 17.40 29.02 -2.29
N ILE A 73 18.63 28.74 -2.71
CA ILE A 73 19.46 29.62 -3.53
C ILE A 73 19.39 29.14 -4.97
N HIS A 74 18.80 29.97 -5.80
CA HIS A 74 18.63 29.71 -7.22
C HIS A 74 19.66 30.50 -8.03
N LEU A 75 20.54 29.77 -8.71
CA LEU A 75 21.65 30.37 -9.44
C LEU A 75 21.30 30.61 -10.91
N ALA A 76 21.55 31.83 -11.39
CA ALA A 76 21.43 32.16 -12.81
C ALA A 76 22.72 31.83 -13.61
N SER A 77 23.83 31.56 -12.91
CA SER A 77 25.11 31.17 -13.50
C SER A 77 25.97 30.38 -12.49
N PRO A 78 27.02 29.64 -12.92
CA PRO A 78 27.87 28.90 -12.00
C PRO A 78 28.59 29.80 -11.01
N LEU A 79 28.82 29.30 -9.81
CA LEU A 79 29.76 29.84 -8.85
C LEU A 79 31.17 29.36 -9.24
N VAL A 80 31.90 30.24 -9.92
CA VAL A 80 33.29 30.00 -10.31
C VAL A 80 34.20 30.37 -9.14
N ILE A 81 34.95 29.40 -8.62
CA ILE A 81 35.87 29.58 -7.49
C ILE A 81 37.30 29.51 -8.02
N GLU A 82 37.90 30.69 -8.15
CA GLU A 82 39.27 30.94 -8.63
C GLU A 82 40.04 31.67 -7.53
N THR A 83 40.55 30.92 -6.56
CA THR A 83 41.33 31.50 -5.46
C THR A 83 42.43 30.55 -5.01
N ASP A 84 43.50 31.11 -4.46
CA ASP A 84 44.63 30.40 -3.85
C ASP A 84 44.44 30.16 -2.35
N ARG A 85 43.36 30.69 -1.77
CA ARG A 85 43.01 30.53 -0.35
C ARG A 85 42.03 29.37 -0.16
N ALA A 86 42.03 28.80 1.05
CA ALA A 86 41.00 27.87 1.46
C ALA A 86 39.67 28.60 1.71
N VAL A 87 38.58 28.05 1.16
CA VAL A 87 37.21 28.57 1.35
C VAL A 87 36.31 27.45 1.88
N MET A 88 35.61 27.71 2.96
CA MET A 88 34.56 26.82 3.48
C MET A 88 33.19 27.47 3.32
N ILE A 89 32.25 26.74 2.73
CA ILE A 89 30.82 27.10 2.67
C ILE A 89 30.10 26.13 3.60
N ASP A 90 29.57 26.65 4.69
CA ASP A 90 29.00 25.84 5.77
C ASP A 90 27.55 26.23 6.05
N GLY A 91 26.63 25.31 5.77
CA GLY A 91 25.20 25.43 6.04
C GLY A 91 24.79 25.12 7.49
N ALA A 92 25.74 24.83 8.40
CA ALA A 92 25.47 24.37 9.75
C ALA A 92 24.35 25.15 10.47
N GLY A 93 23.34 24.43 10.96
CA GLY A 93 22.20 25.00 11.68
C GLY A 93 20.98 25.34 10.81
N TYR A 94 21.11 25.26 9.48
CA TYR A 94 20.08 25.66 8.53
C TYR A 94 19.94 24.67 7.36
N THR A 95 18.78 24.65 6.72
CA THR A 95 18.59 23.93 5.45
C THR A 95 19.00 24.85 4.31
N VAL A 96 20.16 24.61 3.71
CA VAL A 96 20.66 25.38 2.56
C VAL A 96 20.63 24.51 1.33
N THR A 97 19.68 24.80 0.44
CA THR A 97 19.58 24.19 -0.89
C THR A 97 20.20 25.13 -1.91
N ILE A 98 21.08 24.61 -2.76
CA ILE A 98 21.64 25.37 -3.89
C ILE A 98 21.26 24.66 -5.19
N THR A 99 20.52 25.40 -6.02
CA THR A 99 19.89 24.92 -7.25
C THR A 99 20.34 25.77 -8.45
N ASP A 100 20.51 25.18 -9.62
CA ASP A 100 20.84 25.91 -10.85
C ASP A 100 19.60 26.20 -11.72
N ASP A 101 19.07 27.44 -11.74
CA ASP A 101 17.82 27.79 -12.44
C ASP A 101 17.97 27.86 -13.98
N ASN A 102 18.01 26.68 -14.62
CA ASN A 102 18.34 26.43 -16.04
C ASN A 102 19.81 26.55 -16.41
N TYR A 103 20.71 26.51 -15.43
CA TYR A 103 22.11 26.15 -15.69
C TYR A 103 22.29 24.63 -15.57
N TRP A 104 23.48 24.15 -15.90
CA TRP A 104 23.87 22.73 -15.84
C TRP A 104 24.95 22.48 -14.77
N ARG A 105 25.28 23.50 -13.98
CA ARG A 105 26.39 23.52 -13.03
C ARG A 105 26.18 24.57 -11.95
N VAL A 106 26.34 24.13 -10.70
CA VAL A 106 26.38 24.99 -9.52
C VAL A 106 27.81 25.48 -9.24
N PHE A 107 28.79 24.58 -9.14
CA PHE A 107 30.16 24.94 -8.77
C PHE A 107 31.19 24.63 -9.87
N SER A 108 32.09 25.57 -10.15
CA SER A 108 33.31 25.34 -10.94
C SER A 108 34.53 25.67 -10.08
N VAL A 109 35.14 24.64 -9.50
CA VAL A 109 36.35 24.76 -8.68
C VAL A 109 37.56 24.68 -9.60
N LYS A 110 38.29 25.79 -9.75
CA LYS A 110 39.44 25.86 -10.64
C LYS A 110 40.71 25.32 -9.99
N THR A 111 41.75 25.19 -10.80
CA THR A 111 43.08 24.79 -10.35
C THR A 111 43.56 25.69 -9.21
N SER A 112 44.28 25.13 -8.24
CA SER A 112 44.76 25.77 -6.99
C SER A 112 43.71 26.15 -5.93
N ALA A 113 42.41 26.12 -6.24
CA ALA A 113 41.38 26.36 -5.24
C ALA A 113 41.29 25.20 -4.23
N ASP A 114 41.14 25.53 -2.95
CA ASP A 114 40.85 24.59 -1.86
C ASP A 114 39.48 24.93 -1.28
N VAL A 115 38.49 24.09 -1.57
CA VAL A 115 37.07 24.35 -1.28
C VAL A 115 36.50 23.26 -0.40
N THR A 116 35.85 23.65 0.68
CA THR A 116 35.05 22.76 1.52
C THR A 116 33.58 23.14 1.43
N LEU A 117 32.75 22.20 0.99
CA LEU A 117 31.30 22.27 1.01
C LEU A 117 30.81 21.43 2.19
N GLN A 118 30.09 22.05 3.13
CA GLN A 118 29.68 21.39 4.36
C GLN A 118 28.23 21.70 4.75
N ASN A 119 27.48 20.68 5.17
CA ASN A 119 26.08 20.82 5.60
C ASN A 119 25.17 21.43 4.51
N LEU A 120 25.39 21.07 3.24
CA LEU A 120 24.62 21.62 2.10
C LEU A 120 23.74 20.55 1.44
N ALA A 121 22.60 20.97 0.89
CA ALA A 121 21.84 20.22 -0.09
C ALA A 121 22.11 20.77 -1.49
N LEU A 122 22.64 19.94 -2.40
CA LEU A 122 23.02 20.33 -3.76
C LEU A 122 22.16 19.58 -4.77
N ILE A 123 21.39 20.33 -5.55
CA ILE A 123 20.35 19.82 -6.45
C ILE A 123 20.45 20.52 -7.80
N GLN A 124 20.16 19.78 -8.87
CA GLN A 124 20.06 20.32 -10.23
C GLN A 124 18.60 20.54 -10.61
N SER A 125 18.26 21.69 -11.22
CA SER A 125 16.89 21.96 -11.70
C SER A 125 16.63 21.50 -13.14
N SER A 126 17.68 21.37 -13.97
CA SER A 126 17.53 21.05 -15.40
C SER A 126 18.65 20.15 -15.94
N SER A 127 18.31 19.14 -16.76
CA SER A 127 19.24 18.15 -17.33
C SER A 127 19.68 18.49 -18.78
N LEU A 128 19.75 19.78 -19.11
CA LEU A 128 19.92 20.25 -20.49
C LEU A 128 21.35 20.09 -21.03
N TRP A 129 21.40 19.74 -22.32
CA TRP A 129 22.60 19.60 -23.14
C TRP A 129 23.01 20.93 -23.73
N PHE A 130 24.24 21.39 -23.49
CA PHE A 130 24.77 22.57 -24.20
C PHE A 130 26.22 22.37 -24.66
N TRP A 131 26.45 22.61 -25.96
CA TRP A 131 27.77 22.69 -26.58
C TRP A 131 28.28 24.13 -26.43
N ASP A 132 29.27 24.36 -25.57
CA ASP A 132 29.93 25.67 -25.53
C ASP A 132 31.04 25.73 -26.59
N ASP A 133 30.86 26.61 -27.57
CA ASP A 133 31.81 26.87 -28.66
C ASP A 133 32.97 27.79 -28.20
N TYR A 134 32.98 28.22 -26.94
CA TYR A 134 33.92 29.21 -26.39
C TYR A 134 34.94 28.60 -25.42
N SER A 135 35.81 27.70 -25.88
CA SER A 135 37.17 27.47 -25.29
C SER A 135 37.94 26.29 -25.89
N GLY A 136 37.38 25.51 -26.81
CA GLY A 136 38.06 24.30 -27.31
C GLY A 136 38.27 23.21 -26.23
N THR A 137 37.58 23.31 -25.10
CA THR A 137 37.56 22.29 -24.04
C THR A 137 36.11 21.86 -23.83
N VAL A 138 35.82 20.56 -23.91
CA VAL A 138 34.45 20.03 -23.88
C VAL A 138 33.76 20.42 -22.57
N ALA A 139 32.61 21.09 -22.64
CA ALA A 139 31.86 21.48 -21.43
C ALA A 139 31.25 20.24 -20.76
N HIS A 140 31.86 19.77 -19.67
CA HIS A 140 31.40 18.61 -18.90
C HIS A 140 30.21 18.99 -18.01
N GLY A 141 29.01 18.58 -18.38
CA GLY A 141 27.69 18.98 -17.85
C GLY A 141 27.33 18.68 -16.39
N SER A 142 28.30 18.39 -15.50
CA SER A 142 28.06 18.00 -14.10
C SER A 142 27.74 19.17 -13.17
N LEU A 143 26.93 18.92 -12.13
CA LEU A 143 26.59 19.87 -11.06
C LEU A 143 27.83 20.56 -10.47
N ILE A 144 28.89 19.78 -10.23
CA ILE A 144 30.18 20.28 -9.77
C ILE A 144 31.28 19.83 -10.74
N GLN A 145 32.07 20.80 -11.20
CA GLN A 145 33.33 20.55 -11.90
C GLN A 145 34.50 20.89 -10.98
N ASN A 146 35.36 19.91 -10.72
CA ASN A 146 36.52 20.06 -9.86
C ASN A 146 37.83 19.89 -10.61
N PHE A 147 38.62 20.96 -10.69
CA PHE A 147 40.03 20.97 -11.13
C PHE A 147 40.99 21.30 -9.97
N GLY A 148 40.47 21.59 -8.77
CA GLY A 148 41.24 21.98 -7.58
C GLY A 148 41.21 20.90 -6.50
N ASN A 149 41.20 21.33 -5.23
CA ASN A 149 40.98 20.49 -4.07
C ASN A 149 39.56 20.75 -3.54
N LEU A 150 38.69 19.74 -3.59
CA LEU A 150 37.31 19.82 -3.16
C LEU A 150 37.05 18.83 -2.03
N LYS A 151 36.46 19.31 -0.95
CA LYS A 151 35.96 18.50 0.17
C LYS A 151 34.44 18.66 0.23
N VAL A 152 33.71 17.55 0.29
CA VAL A 152 32.26 17.50 0.48
C VAL A 152 31.99 16.73 1.77
N ASN A 153 31.55 17.46 2.79
CA ASN A 153 31.39 16.93 4.14
C ASN A 153 29.94 17.08 4.59
N ASP A 154 29.39 16.07 5.25
CA ASP A 154 28.08 16.19 5.92
C ASP A 154 26.97 16.75 5.00
N SER A 155 27.04 16.45 3.69
CA SER A 155 26.22 17.10 2.65
C SER A 155 25.40 16.08 1.86
N ILE A 156 24.31 16.55 1.26
CA ILE A 156 23.40 15.75 0.43
C ILE A 156 23.50 16.25 -1.01
N VAL A 157 23.79 15.34 -1.95
CA VAL A 157 23.88 15.63 -3.38
C VAL A 157 22.90 14.70 -4.10
N THR A 158 21.77 15.25 -4.55
CA THR A 158 20.62 14.42 -4.96
C THR A 158 19.96 14.85 -6.26
N GLY A 159 19.48 13.86 -7.02
CA GLY A 159 18.64 14.06 -8.20
C GLY A 159 19.35 14.68 -9.40
N ASN A 160 20.69 14.74 -9.39
CA ASN A 160 21.44 15.43 -10.44
C ASN A 160 21.55 14.54 -11.69
N SER A 161 21.25 15.09 -12.87
CA SER A 161 21.12 14.30 -14.10
C SER A 161 21.86 14.88 -15.32
N THR A 162 22.84 14.07 -15.70
CA THR A 162 23.72 14.03 -16.86
C THR A 162 23.25 13.39 -18.16
N SER A 163 22.65 14.05 -19.16
CA SER A 163 22.46 13.35 -20.45
C SER A 163 23.76 13.36 -21.30
N GLY A 164 23.85 12.57 -22.39
CA GLY A 164 24.75 12.65 -23.57
C GLY A 164 26.29 12.72 -23.46
N SER A 165 26.91 12.96 -22.30
CA SER A 165 28.38 13.09 -22.13
C SER A 165 28.86 12.15 -21.03
N ILE A 166 30.07 11.61 -21.20
CA ILE A 166 30.68 10.68 -20.26
C ILE A 166 31.27 11.48 -19.10
N VAL A 167 30.42 11.87 -18.16
CA VAL A 167 30.76 12.63 -16.95
C VAL A 167 29.97 12.10 -15.75
N GLY A 168 30.19 12.68 -14.57
CA GLY A 168 29.45 12.34 -13.36
C GLY A 168 28.10 13.05 -13.32
N GLY A 169 27.06 12.42 -12.79
CA GLY A 169 25.76 13.09 -12.59
C GLY A 169 25.87 14.26 -11.61
N ALA A 170 26.61 14.04 -10.53
CA ALA A 170 26.90 15.06 -9.52
C ALA A 170 28.26 15.73 -9.74
N ILE A 171 29.34 14.95 -9.81
CA ILE A 171 30.71 15.51 -9.80
C ILE A 171 31.54 14.96 -10.95
N TYR A 172 32.13 15.87 -11.72
CA TYR A 172 33.23 15.58 -12.62
C TYR A 172 34.54 16.06 -11.99
N ASN A 173 35.45 15.12 -11.73
CA ASN A 173 36.70 15.38 -11.03
C ASN A 173 37.92 15.17 -11.94
N GLN A 174 38.77 16.19 -12.02
CA GLN A 174 40.14 16.14 -12.53
C GLN A 174 41.17 16.62 -11.49
N GLY A 175 40.72 16.99 -10.28
CA GLY A 175 41.55 17.43 -9.16
C GLY A 175 41.56 16.43 -8.01
N THR A 176 41.68 16.91 -6.77
CA THR A 176 41.50 16.08 -5.58
C THR A 176 40.09 16.27 -5.04
N LEU A 177 39.38 15.17 -4.79
CA LEU A 177 38.05 15.12 -4.22
C LEU A 177 38.06 14.27 -2.95
N THR A 178 37.67 14.86 -1.83
CA THR A 178 37.42 14.13 -0.57
C THR A 178 35.94 14.22 -0.21
N ILE A 179 35.31 13.10 0.09
CA ILE A 179 33.92 13.01 0.49
C ILE A 179 33.88 12.35 1.87
N THR A 180 33.19 12.95 2.83
CA THR A 180 33.06 12.40 4.18
C THR A 180 31.64 12.59 4.70
N ARG A 181 31.06 11.53 5.29
CA ARG A 181 29.72 11.59 5.92
C ARG A 181 28.64 12.23 5.05
N SER A 182 28.70 11.97 3.74
CA SER A 182 27.81 12.61 2.77
C SER A 182 26.91 11.59 2.06
N ILE A 183 25.80 12.06 1.52
CA ILE A 183 24.79 11.23 0.86
C ILE A 183 24.69 11.64 -0.62
N PHE A 184 24.92 10.69 -1.51
CA PHE A 184 24.73 10.85 -2.96
C PHE A 184 23.60 9.94 -3.41
N THR A 185 22.44 10.52 -3.74
CA THR A 185 21.26 9.70 -4.06
C THR A 185 20.48 10.14 -5.30
N GLY A 186 20.09 9.16 -6.12
CA GLY A 186 19.29 9.41 -7.32
C GLY A 186 20.01 10.21 -8.40
N ASN A 187 21.35 10.26 -8.39
CA ASN A 187 22.12 10.93 -9.44
C ASN A 187 22.24 10.02 -10.65
N SER A 188 22.23 10.58 -11.86
CA SER A 188 22.26 9.82 -13.10
C SER A 188 23.16 10.47 -14.15
N ALA A 189 23.95 9.69 -14.89
CA ALA A 189 24.71 10.16 -16.04
C ALA A 189 24.98 9.05 -17.06
N LEU A 190 25.57 9.37 -18.22
CA LEU A 190 26.15 8.34 -19.08
C LEU A 190 27.42 7.73 -18.45
N GLY A 191 28.25 8.55 -17.80
CA GLY A 191 29.42 8.09 -17.05
C GLY A 191 29.03 7.51 -15.68
N GLY A 192 29.77 7.88 -14.63
CA GLY A 192 29.41 7.46 -13.28
C GLY A 192 28.13 8.17 -12.81
N GLY A 193 27.16 7.42 -12.29
CA GLY A 193 25.84 8.00 -11.98
C GLY A 193 25.92 9.18 -11.02
N ALA A 194 26.83 9.15 -10.04
CA ALA A 194 27.18 10.29 -9.21
C ALA A 194 28.53 10.92 -9.61
N ILE A 195 29.62 10.14 -9.64
CA ILE A 195 30.98 10.68 -9.75
C ILE A 195 31.69 10.09 -10.95
N TYR A 196 32.35 10.96 -11.73
CA TYR A 196 33.32 10.56 -12.73
C TYR A 196 34.67 11.18 -12.41
N ASN A 197 35.64 10.33 -12.06
CA ASN A 197 37.03 10.71 -11.85
C ASN A 197 37.81 10.48 -13.14
N ASP A 198 38.32 11.56 -13.73
CA ASP A 198 39.05 11.54 -14.99
C ASP A 198 40.56 11.67 -14.75
N GLY A 199 41.18 10.54 -14.47
CA GLY A 199 42.64 10.41 -14.38
C GLY A 199 43.33 10.27 -15.73
N TYR A 200 42.58 10.03 -16.80
CA TYR A 200 43.14 9.93 -18.15
C TYR A 200 43.62 11.29 -18.65
N THR A 201 42.80 12.33 -18.45
CA THR A 201 43.17 13.69 -18.82
C THR A 201 44.07 14.35 -17.77
N ASN A 202 43.95 13.97 -16.49
CA ASN A 202 44.82 14.45 -15.43
C ASN A 202 45.21 13.32 -14.45
N ALA A 203 46.44 12.81 -14.54
CA ALA A 203 46.92 11.74 -13.66
C ALA A 203 46.93 12.08 -12.15
N SER A 204 46.73 13.35 -11.77
CA SER A 204 46.59 13.76 -10.36
C SER A 204 45.13 13.70 -9.86
N ALA A 205 44.19 13.19 -10.67
CA ALA A 205 42.79 13.07 -10.28
C ALA A 205 42.59 11.97 -9.23
N ASN A 206 42.30 12.39 -8.00
CA ASN A 206 42.20 11.52 -6.83
C ASN A 206 40.83 11.66 -6.16
N VAL A 207 40.22 10.53 -5.81
CA VAL A 207 38.96 10.49 -5.05
C VAL A 207 39.16 9.70 -3.76
N THR A 208 38.81 10.32 -2.62
CA THR A 208 38.73 9.66 -1.32
C THR A 208 37.31 9.78 -0.79
N VAL A 209 36.69 8.65 -0.46
CA VAL A 209 35.34 8.57 0.09
C VAL A 209 35.40 7.87 1.44
N LYS A 210 34.81 8.50 2.47
CA LYS A 210 34.76 7.96 3.82
C LYS A 210 33.37 8.09 4.43
N ASP A 211 32.90 7.06 5.11
CA ASP A 211 31.70 7.11 5.96
C ASP A 211 30.46 7.65 5.23
N SER A 212 30.32 7.39 3.93
CA SER A 212 29.33 8.03 3.05
C SER A 212 28.37 7.03 2.42
N THR A 213 27.21 7.50 1.96
CA THR A 213 26.17 6.65 1.34
C THR A 213 25.91 7.04 -0.11
N PHE A 214 25.98 6.06 -1.02
CA PHE A 214 25.61 6.19 -2.43
C PHE A 214 24.41 5.30 -2.71
N ALA A 215 23.24 5.90 -2.92
CA ALA A 215 21.97 5.17 -3.01
C ALA A 215 21.19 5.46 -4.29
N GLY A 216 20.85 4.44 -5.07
CA GLY A 216 19.98 4.59 -6.24
C GLY A 216 20.55 5.44 -7.38
N ASN A 217 21.88 5.56 -7.48
CA ASN A 217 22.51 6.28 -8.58
C ASN A 217 22.55 5.41 -9.85
N THR A 218 22.48 6.03 -11.03
CA THR A 218 22.33 5.31 -12.30
C THR A 218 23.33 5.73 -13.37
N SER A 219 24.08 4.77 -13.92
CA SER A 219 24.82 4.95 -15.18
C SER A 219 23.98 4.44 -16.36
N THR A 220 23.78 5.29 -17.37
CA THR A 220 22.82 5.08 -18.48
C THR A 220 23.46 4.86 -19.84
N ALA A 221 24.80 4.83 -19.94
CA ALA A 221 25.49 4.66 -21.21
C ALA A 221 25.18 3.32 -21.91
N PRO A 222 24.65 3.33 -23.15
CA PRO A 222 24.39 2.11 -23.90
C PRO A 222 25.70 1.41 -24.31
N SER A 223 25.66 0.09 -24.43
CA SER A 223 26.79 -0.86 -24.58
C SER A 223 27.66 -0.73 -25.84
N ALA A 224 27.55 0.34 -26.61
CA ALA A 224 28.14 0.43 -27.96
C ALA A 224 28.73 1.81 -28.31
N ALA A 225 29.53 2.42 -27.44
CA ALA A 225 30.56 3.33 -27.93
C ALA A 225 31.64 2.47 -28.60
N SER A 226 31.49 2.26 -29.91
CA SER A 226 32.22 1.27 -30.70
C SER A 226 33.70 1.59 -30.97
N ASP A 227 34.30 2.56 -30.28
CA ASP A 227 35.70 2.91 -30.49
C ASP A 227 36.37 3.33 -29.17
N TYR A 228 37.43 2.58 -28.84
CA TYR A 228 38.42 2.77 -27.76
C TYR A 228 38.05 2.33 -26.33
N TRP A 229 38.85 1.36 -25.87
CA TRP A 229 39.33 1.19 -24.49
C TRP A 229 38.28 1.27 -23.37
N THR A 230 37.86 0.07 -22.95
CA THR A 230 37.36 -0.31 -21.63
C THR A 230 35.86 -0.07 -21.40
N GLY A 231 35.12 -1.15 -21.10
CA GLY A 231 33.71 -1.12 -20.67
C GLY A 231 33.43 -0.40 -19.35
N ILE A 232 34.37 0.43 -18.88
CA ILE A 232 34.28 1.29 -17.71
C ILE A 232 33.50 2.56 -18.02
N ILE A 233 33.53 3.01 -19.28
CA ILE A 233 32.86 4.22 -19.75
C ILE A 233 31.32 4.12 -19.64
N GLY A 234 30.77 2.91 -19.72
CA GLY A 234 29.35 2.63 -19.47
C GLY A 234 29.05 1.95 -18.13
N GLY A 235 29.98 2.09 -17.17
CA GLY A 235 29.91 1.45 -15.88
C GLY A 235 29.85 2.41 -14.70
N GLY A 236 29.77 1.87 -13.48
CA GLY A 236 29.85 2.66 -12.25
C GLY A 236 28.56 3.37 -11.90
N GLY A 237 27.51 2.62 -11.56
CA GLY A 237 26.19 3.19 -11.28
C GLY A 237 26.24 4.30 -10.23
N ALA A 238 27.18 4.24 -9.28
CA ALA A 238 27.56 5.37 -8.44
C ALA A 238 28.81 6.10 -8.96
N MET A 239 29.93 5.38 -9.18
CA MET A 239 31.23 6.00 -9.43
C MET A 239 32.02 5.34 -10.54
N VAL A 240 32.66 6.17 -11.36
CA VAL A 240 33.69 5.76 -12.31
C VAL A 240 35.03 6.33 -11.88
N ASN A 241 36.04 5.47 -11.79
CA ASN A 241 37.45 5.86 -11.69
C ASN A 241 38.19 5.54 -12.99
N PHE A 242 38.28 6.52 -13.89
CA PHE A 242 38.93 6.34 -15.18
C PHE A 242 40.42 6.72 -15.09
N MET A 243 41.27 5.72 -14.84
CA MET A 243 42.74 5.85 -14.75
C MET A 243 43.29 6.74 -13.63
N GLY A 244 42.45 7.31 -12.77
CA GLY A 244 42.86 8.03 -11.56
C GLY A 244 43.03 7.12 -10.35
N THR A 245 43.12 7.69 -9.15
CA THR A 245 43.13 6.91 -7.90
C THR A 245 41.80 7.00 -7.17
N LEU A 246 41.37 5.89 -6.58
CA LEU A 246 40.14 5.80 -5.80
C LEU A 246 40.43 5.12 -4.46
N THR A 247 40.02 5.75 -3.36
CA THR A 247 40.01 5.17 -2.02
C THR A 247 38.61 5.29 -1.43
N VAL A 248 38.06 4.19 -0.95
CA VAL A 248 36.70 4.13 -0.39
C VAL A 248 36.72 3.35 0.92
N THR A 249 36.25 3.96 2.01
CA THR A 249 36.25 3.34 3.33
C THR A 249 34.97 3.59 4.11
N GLY A 250 34.50 2.59 4.85
CA GLY A 250 33.40 2.76 5.81
C GLY A 250 32.07 3.18 5.17
N SER A 251 31.88 2.94 3.87
CA SER A 251 30.80 3.54 3.08
C SER A 251 29.80 2.50 2.57
N THR A 252 28.60 2.96 2.21
CA THR A 252 27.50 2.10 1.78
C THR A 252 27.04 2.44 0.37
N PHE A 253 27.02 1.43 -0.50
CA PHE A 253 26.53 1.51 -1.87
C PHE A 253 25.29 0.63 -1.99
N THR A 254 24.12 1.25 -2.16
CA THR A 254 22.85 0.51 -2.17
C THR A 254 21.99 0.84 -3.38
N GLY A 255 21.47 -0.19 -4.05
CA GLY A 255 20.52 -0.01 -5.16
C GLY A 255 21.05 0.78 -6.36
N ASN A 256 22.36 0.93 -6.52
CA ASN A 256 22.93 1.62 -7.68
C ASN A 256 22.85 0.73 -8.92
N THR A 257 22.65 1.33 -10.09
CA THR A 257 22.41 0.61 -11.34
C THR A 257 23.35 1.09 -12.43
N ALA A 258 24.06 0.18 -13.09
CA ALA A 258 24.87 0.48 -14.26
C ALA A 258 24.33 -0.25 -15.49
N TYR A 259 24.32 0.44 -16.63
CA TYR A 259 23.93 -0.23 -17.87
C TYR A 259 24.91 -1.34 -18.24
N TYR A 260 26.23 -1.15 -18.17
CA TYR A 260 27.19 -2.15 -18.64
C TYR A 260 27.92 -2.90 -17.51
N ALA A 261 28.71 -2.18 -16.70
CA ALA A 261 29.58 -2.81 -15.69
C ALA A 261 29.65 -2.06 -14.35
N GLY A 262 29.93 -2.75 -13.25
CA GLY A 262 30.14 -2.10 -11.95
C GLY A 262 28.88 -1.38 -11.45
N GLY A 263 27.87 -2.14 -11.02
CA GLY A 263 26.58 -1.57 -10.62
C GLY A 263 26.69 -0.46 -9.57
N ALA A 264 27.72 -0.51 -8.71
CA ALA A 264 28.16 0.61 -7.90
C ALA A 264 29.41 1.31 -8.47
N ILE A 265 30.51 0.56 -8.63
CA ILE A 265 31.83 1.15 -8.94
C ILE A 265 32.43 0.47 -10.17
N ALA A 266 32.90 1.28 -11.13
CA ALA A 266 33.77 0.83 -12.21
C ALA A 266 35.13 1.55 -12.14
N ALA A 267 36.23 0.81 -12.08
CA ALA A 267 37.57 1.36 -11.85
C ALA A 267 38.62 0.82 -12.83
N ALA A 268 39.21 1.72 -13.61
CA ALA A 268 40.31 1.44 -14.55
C ALA A 268 41.69 1.69 -13.93
N GLY A 269 41.75 2.65 -13.00
CA GLY A 269 42.94 2.97 -12.23
C GLY A 269 42.93 2.29 -10.86
N PRO A 270 43.99 2.47 -10.05
CA PRO A 270 44.10 1.91 -8.71
C PRO A 270 42.91 2.23 -7.83
N ALA A 271 42.30 1.19 -7.24
CA ALA A 271 41.20 1.29 -6.30
C ALA A 271 41.51 0.56 -4.99
N THR A 272 41.49 1.27 -3.87
CA THR A 272 41.57 0.70 -2.51
C THR A 272 40.20 0.81 -1.86
N ILE A 273 39.55 -0.31 -1.64
CA ILE A 273 38.15 -0.38 -1.18
C ILE A 273 38.12 -1.23 0.09
N THR A 274 37.84 -0.61 1.23
CA THR A 274 37.98 -1.23 2.55
C THR A 274 36.78 -1.00 3.47
N ASN A 275 36.26 -2.02 4.17
CA ASN A 275 35.15 -1.87 5.13
C ASN A 275 33.90 -1.21 4.52
N ASN A 276 33.51 -1.59 3.31
CA ASN A 276 32.32 -1.04 2.67
C ASN A 276 31.22 -2.11 2.55
N THR A 277 29.97 -1.66 2.59
CA THR A 277 28.80 -2.49 2.35
C THR A 277 28.21 -2.18 0.97
N PHE A 278 28.13 -3.21 0.12
CA PHE A 278 27.49 -3.16 -1.20
C PHE A 278 26.23 -4.00 -1.18
N TYR A 279 25.06 -3.37 -1.30
CA TYR A 279 23.77 -4.03 -1.20
C TYR A 279 22.91 -3.80 -2.45
N SER A 280 22.42 -4.87 -3.06
CA SER A 280 21.44 -4.78 -4.18
C SER A 280 21.83 -3.85 -5.33
N ASN A 281 23.11 -3.68 -5.61
CA ASN A 281 23.57 -2.97 -6.81
C ASN A 281 23.46 -3.88 -8.03
N THR A 282 23.17 -3.31 -9.20
CA THR A 282 22.93 -4.08 -10.42
C THR A 282 23.70 -3.56 -11.62
N ALA A 283 24.21 -4.47 -12.43
CA ALA A 283 24.74 -4.18 -13.76
C ALA A 283 24.21 -5.21 -14.76
N THR A 284 24.07 -4.87 -16.04
CA THR A 284 23.59 -5.89 -16.99
C THR A 284 24.64 -6.96 -17.27
N THR A 285 25.92 -6.59 -17.39
CA THR A 285 26.93 -7.46 -17.97
C THR A 285 28.00 -7.89 -16.96
N TYR A 286 28.77 -6.97 -16.37
CA TYR A 286 29.91 -7.32 -15.51
C TYR A 286 29.84 -6.65 -14.14
N GLY A 287 30.07 -7.40 -13.07
CA GLY A 287 30.27 -6.83 -11.74
C GLY A 287 29.04 -6.09 -11.21
N GLY A 288 28.07 -6.85 -10.67
CA GLY A 288 26.85 -6.28 -10.08
C GLY A 288 27.12 -5.20 -9.02
N ALA A 289 28.23 -5.31 -8.29
CA ALA A 289 28.74 -4.27 -7.41
C ALA A 289 29.94 -3.54 -8.02
N ILE A 290 31.03 -4.28 -8.31
CA ILE A 290 32.32 -3.70 -8.68
C ILE A 290 32.83 -4.33 -9.98
N PHE A 291 33.33 -3.48 -10.88
CA PHE A 291 34.17 -3.87 -12.01
C PHE A 291 35.52 -3.15 -11.92
N ALA A 292 36.62 -3.88 -11.74
CA ALA A 292 37.94 -3.27 -11.49
C ALA A 292 39.08 -3.89 -12.33
N TYR A 293 40.10 -3.10 -12.65
CA TYR A 293 41.27 -3.53 -13.41
C TYR A 293 42.46 -3.82 -12.51
N MET A 294 42.61 -3.07 -11.43
CA MET A 294 43.69 -3.18 -10.44
C MET A 294 43.28 -2.59 -9.10
N GLY A 295 43.96 -2.99 -8.03
CA GLY A 295 43.73 -2.43 -6.70
C GLY A 295 43.64 -3.47 -5.59
N GLU A 296 43.02 -3.08 -4.49
CA GLU A 296 42.87 -3.92 -3.30
C GLU A 296 41.45 -3.79 -2.74
N LEU A 297 40.81 -4.93 -2.48
CA LEU A 297 39.52 -5.02 -1.79
C LEU A 297 39.73 -5.77 -0.49
N THR A 298 39.48 -5.10 0.64
CA THR A 298 39.74 -5.67 1.97
C THR A 298 38.53 -5.52 2.88
N ASN A 299 38.05 -6.60 3.49
CA ASN A 299 36.96 -6.54 4.48
C ASN A 299 35.69 -5.83 3.96
N ASN A 300 35.24 -6.13 2.74
CA ASN A 300 33.98 -5.60 2.22
C ASN A 300 32.87 -6.65 2.27
N THR A 301 31.63 -6.21 2.44
CA THR A 301 30.43 -7.07 2.42
C THR A 301 29.60 -6.80 1.17
N PHE A 302 29.36 -7.83 0.38
CA PHE A 302 28.55 -7.78 -0.84
C PHE A 302 27.33 -8.69 -0.68
N VAL A 303 26.12 -8.12 -0.67
CA VAL A 303 24.88 -8.90 -0.52
C VAL A 303 23.85 -8.49 -1.55
N GLY A 304 23.29 -9.47 -2.27
CA GLY A 304 22.17 -9.24 -3.18
C GLY A 304 22.51 -8.48 -4.46
N ASN A 305 23.78 -8.22 -4.75
CA ASN A 305 24.21 -7.55 -5.99
C ASN A 305 24.10 -8.49 -7.19
N SER A 306 23.80 -7.98 -8.38
CA SER A 306 23.41 -8.83 -9.53
C SER A 306 23.98 -8.34 -10.85
N ALA A 307 24.58 -9.25 -11.63
CA ALA A 307 24.95 -9.03 -13.04
C ALA A 307 25.03 -10.36 -13.79
N ALA A 308 25.10 -10.36 -15.12
CA ALA A 308 25.29 -11.59 -15.87
C ALA A 308 26.60 -12.30 -15.50
N ASN A 309 27.68 -11.53 -15.32
CA ASN A 309 29.01 -12.02 -14.98
C ASN A 309 29.47 -11.41 -13.65
N GLY A 310 29.39 -12.16 -12.55
CA GLY A 310 29.96 -11.76 -11.25
C GLY A 310 29.24 -10.63 -10.50
N VAL A 311 29.13 -10.76 -9.17
CA VAL A 311 28.94 -9.63 -8.24
C VAL A 311 30.15 -8.71 -8.31
N ILE A 312 31.33 -9.31 -8.33
CA ILE A 312 32.59 -8.64 -8.58
C ILE A 312 33.17 -9.20 -9.88
N SER A 313 33.58 -8.30 -10.76
CA SER A 313 34.24 -8.65 -12.01
C SER A 313 35.58 -7.95 -12.15
N PHE A 314 36.52 -8.65 -12.76
CA PHE A 314 37.86 -8.12 -12.99
C PHE A 314 38.27 -8.22 -14.43
N TYR A 315 38.99 -7.21 -14.91
CA TYR A 315 39.64 -7.25 -16.21
C TYR A 315 41.13 -7.44 -16.01
N ASP A 316 41.61 -8.67 -16.27
CA ASP A 316 43.02 -9.01 -16.08
C ASP A 316 43.86 -8.42 -17.22
N VAL A 317 44.61 -7.37 -16.88
CA VAL A 317 45.60 -6.73 -17.75
C VAL A 317 47.04 -6.96 -17.27
N GLY A 318 47.25 -7.97 -16.40
CA GLY A 318 48.58 -8.37 -15.93
C GLY A 318 49.13 -7.48 -14.82
N VAL A 319 48.24 -6.78 -14.12
CA VAL A 319 48.54 -5.86 -13.01
C VAL A 319 48.00 -6.42 -11.69
N PRO A 320 48.63 -6.09 -10.54
CA PRO A 320 48.19 -6.59 -9.26
C PRO A 320 46.76 -6.18 -8.89
N LEU A 321 45.99 -7.17 -8.48
CA LEU A 321 44.68 -6.99 -7.86
C LEU A 321 44.56 -7.97 -6.69
N THR A 322 44.27 -7.47 -5.50
CA THR A 322 44.26 -8.24 -4.26
C THR A 322 42.91 -8.23 -3.57
N LEU A 323 42.49 -9.39 -3.06
CA LEU A 323 41.24 -9.54 -2.31
C LEU A 323 41.49 -10.23 -0.97
N TYR A 324 41.19 -9.55 0.13
CA TYR A 324 41.33 -10.11 1.47
C TYR A 324 40.04 -9.98 2.27
N ASN A 325 39.66 -11.05 2.97
CA ASN A 325 38.60 -10.99 3.98
C ASN A 325 37.26 -10.44 3.46
N ASN A 326 36.92 -10.61 2.17
CA ASN A 326 35.65 -10.13 1.63
C ASN A 326 34.54 -11.18 1.73
N LEU A 327 33.33 -10.72 2.02
CA LEU A 327 32.13 -11.54 2.18
C LEU A 327 31.19 -11.34 0.99
N MET A 328 30.82 -12.41 0.29
CA MET A 328 30.04 -12.34 -0.95
C MET A 328 28.81 -13.26 -0.91
N VAL A 329 27.64 -12.65 -1.03
CA VAL A 329 26.35 -13.32 -1.18
C VAL A 329 25.69 -12.74 -2.43
N LYS A 330 25.60 -13.54 -3.49
CA LYS A 330 25.10 -13.07 -4.78
C LYS A 330 23.60 -12.76 -4.78
N GLY A 331 23.19 -11.91 -5.71
CA GLY A 331 21.80 -11.62 -6.00
C GLY A 331 21.14 -12.66 -6.90
N SER A 332 20.08 -12.24 -7.58
CA SER A 332 19.22 -13.10 -8.40
C SER A 332 19.87 -13.65 -9.68
N THR A 333 20.92 -13.00 -10.19
CA THR A 333 21.57 -13.35 -11.47
C THR A 333 23.08 -13.40 -11.35
N GLY A 334 23.69 -14.24 -12.18
CA GLY A 334 25.14 -14.42 -12.26
C GLY A 334 25.74 -15.21 -11.10
N THR A 335 27.02 -14.92 -10.86
CA THR A 335 27.92 -15.58 -9.93
C THR A 335 28.52 -14.58 -8.94
N ASN A 336 29.25 -15.01 -7.91
CA ASN A 336 30.00 -14.06 -7.06
C ASN A 336 31.17 -13.41 -7.79
N CYS A 337 32.01 -14.19 -8.46
CA CYS A 337 33.19 -13.69 -9.16
C CYS A 337 33.12 -13.98 -10.66
N PHE A 338 33.76 -13.10 -11.43
CA PHE A 338 34.07 -13.34 -12.84
C PHE A 338 35.37 -12.62 -13.23
N ILE A 339 36.22 -13.29 -14.04
CA ILE A 339 37.46 -12.71 -14.54
C ILE A 339 37.37 -12.68 -16.07
N LEU A 340 37.56 -11.49 -16.63
CA LEU A 340 37.69 -11.27 -18.05
C LEU A 340 39.18 -11.19 -18.38
N THR A 341 39.70 -12.16 -19.12
CA THR A 341 41.10 -12.17 -19.59
C THR A 341 41.22 -11.39 -20.89
N GLY A 342 42.18 -10.46 -20.96
CA GLY A 342 42.54 -9.81 -22.22
C GLY A 342 43.18 -10.79 -23.20
N GLU A 343 43.05 -10.56 -24.51
CA GLU A 343 43.84 -11.28 -25.50
C GLU A 343 45.33 -10.99 -25.26
N SER A 344 46.16 -12.01 -25.04
CA SER A 344 47.62 -11.91 -24.87
C SER A 344 48.17 -11.38 -23.52
N VAL A 345 47.53 -11.69 -22.39
CA VAL A 345 48.13 -11.46 -21.06
C VAL A 345 48.51 -12.79 -20.41
N THR A 346 49.71 -12.89 -19.81
CA THR A 346 50.05 -14.01 -18.92
C THR A 346 49.22 -13.87 -17.64
N PRO A 347 48.30 -14.82 -17.33
CA PRO A 347 47.51 -14.76 -16.10
C PRO A 347 48.41 -14.80 -14.87
N GLY A 348 48.11 -14.00 -13.84
CA GLY A 348 48.86 -14.02 -12.58
C GLY A 348 48.91 -12.73 -11.76
N GLY A 349 48.21 -11.67 -12.18
CA GLY A 349 48.11 -10.42 -11.43
C GLY A 349 47.11 -10.44 -10.27
N ILE A 350 46.15 -11.38 -10.29
CA ILE A 350 45.09 -11.41 -9.27
C ILE A 350 45.44 -12.43 -8.18
N SER A 351 45.31 -12.03 -6.92
CA SER A 351 45.55 -12.89 -5.75
C SER A 351 44.60 -12.56 -4.60
N GLY A 352 44.48 -13.45 -3.63
CA GLY A 352 43.62 -13.20 -2.47
C GLY A 352 43.59 -14.35 -1.48
N SER A 353 43.13 -14.06 -0.26
CA SER A 353 42.95 -15.06 0.80
C SER A 353 41.80 -14.71 1.73
N ASN A 354 41.25 -15.73 2.41
CA ASN A 354 40.24 -15.60 3.46
C ASN A 354 38.95 -14.88 3.00
N ASN A 355 38.60 -14.99 1.73
CA ASN A 355 37.31 -14.50 1.22
C ASN A 355 36.26 -15.61 1.37
N LEU A 356 35.01 -15.23 1.59
CA LEU A 356 33.88 -16.15 1.69
C LEU A 356 32.83 -15.83 0.63
N ALA A 357 32.30 -16.87 -0.01
CA ALA A 357 31.33 -16.76 -1.09
C ALA A 357 30.25 -17.83 -0.97
N ASP A 358 29.03 -17.53 -1.39
CA ASP A 358 27.90 -18.47 -1.41
C ASP A 358 27.84 -19.37 -2.66
N ASP A 359 28.84 -19.27 -3.55
CA ASP A 359 29.03 -20.16 -4.69
C ASP A 359 30.51 -20.44 -4.98
N SER A 360 30.78 -21.32 -5.96
CA SER A 360 32.13 -21.76 -6.32
C SER A 360 32.75 -20.98 -7.49
N SER A 361 32.21 -19.81 -7.85
CA SER A 361 32.65 -19.05 -9.03
C SER A 361 33.99 -18.34 -8.84
N CYS A 362 34.35 -18.06 -7.59
CA CYS A 362 35.63 -17.51 -7.17
C CYS A 362 36.67 -18.67 -7.12
N THR A 363 37.20 -19.10 -8.27
CA THR A 363 38.07 -20.30 -8.37
C THR A 363 39.53 -20.07 -7.93
N THR A 364 40.27 -21.18 -7.81
CA THR A 364 41.48 -21.39 -6.98
C THR A 364 42.73 -20.56 -7.30
N ASP A 365 42.80 -19.90 -8.45
CA ASP A 365 43.97 -19.05 -8.81
C ASP A 365 43.78 -17.59 -8.34
N LEU A 366 42.55 -17.16 -8.08
CA LEU A 366 42.26 -15.83 -7.52
C LEU A 366 42.25 -15.80 -5.99
N PHE A 367 42.18 -16.97 -5.36
CA PHE A 367 41.81 -17.08 -3.97
C PHE A 367 42.37 -18.35 -3.32
N THR A 368 43.53 -18.24 -2.67
CA THR A 368 43.99 -19.31 -1.78
C THR A 368 43.17 -19.26 -0.49
N GLY A 369 42.38 -20.30 -0.21
CA GLY A 369 41.59 -20.40 1.02
C GLY A 369 40.19 -19.78 0.98
N VAL A 370 39.58 -19.61 -0.20
CA VAL A 370 38.13 -19.36 -0.28
C VAL A 370 37.37 -20.59 0.19
N THR A 371 36.45 -20.38 1.13
CA THR A 371 35.48 -21.40 1.53
C THR A 371 34.16 -21.08 0.87
N ASN A 372 33.71 -21.97 -0.02
CA ASN A 372 32.38 -21.92 -0.61
C ASN A 372 31.37 -22.38 0.44
N ILE A 373 30.46 -21.48 0.84
CA ILE A 373 29.48 -21.72 1.90
C ILE A 373 28.09 -21.42 1.32
N PRO A 374 27.40 -22.40 0.72
CA PRO A 374 26.09 -22.17 0.10
C PRO A 374 25.02 -21.61 1.05
N THR A 375 25.20 -21.79 2.36
CA THR A 375 24.33 -21.28 3.42
C THR A 375 24.68 -19.87 3.90
N LEU A 376 25.70 -19.22 3.33
CA LEU A 376 26.19 -17.92 3.79
C LEU A 376 25.11 -16.83 3.73
N SER A 377 24.18 -16.94 2.77
CA SER A 377 23.01 -16.06 2.65
C SER A 377 22.08 -16.08 3.86
N THR A 378 22.04 -17.17 4.64
CA THR A 378 21.23 -17.27 5.87
C THR A 378 22.01 -16.91 7.13
N GLN A 379 23.28 -16.52 7.00
CA GLN A 379 24.20 -16.23 8.10
C GLN A 379 24.52 -14.73 8.24
N VAL A 380 23.91 -13.91 7.38
CA VAL A 380 24.04 -12.45 7.38
C VAL A 380 22.68 -11.82 7.62
N GLY A 381 22.65 -10.69 8.32
CA GLY A 381 21.43 -9.92 8.58
C GLY A 381 20.96 -9.13 7.35
N THR A 382 20.05 -8.20 7.58
CA THR A 382 19.61 -7.22 6.57
C THR A 382 20.45 -5.96 6.62
N LEU A 383 20.43 -5.17 5.54
CA LEU A 383 20.99 -3.82 5.56
C LEU A 383 20.21 -2.97 6.57
N GLY A 384 20.91 -2.34 7.51
CA GLY A 384 20.28 -1.51 8.55
C GLY A 384 21.29 -0.69 9.34
N ASP A 385 20.78 0.14 10.25
CA ASP A 385 21.57 1.02 11.12
C ASP A 385 22.21 0.24 12.27
N ASN A 386 23.19 -0.60 11.94
CA ASN A 386 23.83 -1.53 12.88
C ASN A 386 24.93 -0.86 13.75
N GLY A 387 24.78 0.42 14.11
CA GLY A 387 25.66 1.13 15.06
C GLY A 387 26.82 1.96 14.46
N GLY A 388 26.93 2.05 13.13
CA GLY A 388 27.93 2.89 12.45
C GLY A 388 27.38 4.20 11.87
N SER A 389 28.24 5.01 11.26
CA SER A 389 27.85 6.25 10.56
C SER A 389 27.12 6.03 9.23
N THR A 390 27.09 4.79 8.75
CA THR A 390 26.38 4.36 7.53
C THR A 390 25.76 2.99 7.78
N GLN A 391 24.70 2.66 7.05
CA GLN A 391 24.06 1.35 7.13
C GLN A 391 25.04 0.23 6.78
N ALA A 392 25.05 -0.84 7.58
CA ALA A 392 25.89 -2.01 7.37
C ALA A 392 25.05 -3.29 7.43
N ILE A 393 25.64 -4.43 7.10
CA ILE A 393 25.00 -5.74 7.25
C ILE A 393 25.69 -6.46 8.41
N ALA A 394 24.95 -6.70 9.49
CA ALA A 394 25.45 -7.42 10.65
C ALA A 394 25.65 -8.91 10.35
N LEU A 395 26.65 -9.52 10.99
CA LEU A 395 26.80 -10.99 11.01
C LEU A 395 25.85 -11.59 12.05
N LEU A 396 25.17 -12.68 11.70
CA LEU A 396 24.33 -13.41 12.65
C LEU A 396 25.17 -14.36 13.49
N ALA A 397 24.72 -14.66 14.71
CA ALA A 397 25.38 -15.63 15.58
C ALA A 397 25.54 -16.99 14.87
N GLY A 398 26.75 -17.56 14.93
CA GLY A 398 27.09 -18.80 14.24
C GLY A 398 27.40 -18.64 12.74
N SER A 399 27.51 -17.40 12.24
CA SER A 399 27.98 -17.14 10.89
C SER A 399 29.39 -17.67 10.65
N ALA A 400 29.62 -18.26 9.49
CA ALA A 400 30.94 -18.75 9.11
C ALA A 400 31.94 -17.62 8.79
N ALA A 401 31.48 -16.37 8.75
CA ALA A 401 32.33 -15.19 8.61
C ALA A 401 33.00 -14.76 9.92
N ILE A 402 32.46 -15.20 11.05
CA ILE A 402 32.99 -14.89 12.39
C ILE A 402 34.31 -15.63 12.60
N ASP A 403 35.35 -14.91 13.04
CA ASP A 403 36.71 -15.38 13.30
C ASP A 403 37.39 -16.07 12.10
N ALA A 404 36.94 -15.79 10.87
CA ALA A 404 37.42 -16.47 9.65
C ALA A 404 38.44 -15.64 8.84
N GLY A 405 38.67 -14.39 9.22
CA GLY A 405 39.56 -13.46 8.55
C GLY A 405 41.05 -13.71 8.82
N ASN A 406 41.88 -13.04 8.05
CA ASN A 406 43.32 -12.97 8.25
C ASN A 406 43.71 -11.68 8.97
N ASP A 407 44.16 -11.79 10.22
CA ASP A 407 44.55 -10.66 11.07
C ASP A 407 45.66 -9.80 10.47
N ALA A 408 46.57 -10.41 9.69
CA ALA A 408 47.70 -9.69 9.08
C ALA A 408 47.25 -8.68 8.00
N THR A 409 46.07 -8.89 7.42
CA THR A 409 45.50 -8.02 6.38
C THR A 409 44.28 -7.24 6.88
N CYS A 410 43.90 -7.38 8.15
CA CYS A 410 42.70 -6.76 8.68
C CYS A 410 42.91 -5.27 9.03
N PRO A 411 41.96 -4.40 8.64
CA PRO A 411 41.93 -3.03 9.13
C PRO A 411 41.70 -2.99 10.65
N ALA A 412 42.23 -1.96 11.31
CA ALA A 412 42.16 -1.80 12.76
C ALA A 412 40.72 -1.74 13.32
N THR A 413 39.77 -1.27 12.52
CA THR A 413 38.35 -1.21 12.87
C THR A 413 37.48 -1.67 11.72
N ASP A 414 36.23 -2.03 12.00
CA ASP A 414 35.18 -2.30 11.01
C ASP A 414 34.52 -1.03 10.45
N GLN A 415 33.48 -1.19 9.62
CA GLN A 415 32.74 -0.07 9.01
C GLN A 415 32.11 0.88 10.06
N ARG A 416 31.82 0.37 11.26
CA ARG A 416 31.19 1.13 12.35
C ARG A 416 32.22 1.82 13.23
N GLY A 417 33.49 1.43 13.11
CA GLY A 417 34.58 1.87 13.99
C GLY A 417 34.85 0.91 15.14
N VAL A 418 34.25 -0.28 15.16
CA VAL A 418 34.51 -1.31 16.18
C VAL A 418 35.89 -1.93 15.92
N ALA A 419 36.70 -2.05 16.97
CA ALA A 419 38.07 -2.55 16.86
C ALA A 419 38.12 -4.03 16.46
N ARG A 420 39.14 -4.44 15.71
CA ARG A 420 39.37 -5.85 15.34
C ARG A 420 40.65 -6.41 15.98
N PRO A 421 40.70 -7.71 16.34
CA PRO A 421 39.56 -8.64 16.41
C PRO A 421 38.76 -8.48 17.73
N GLN A 422 37.46 -8.79 17.72
CA GLN A 422 36.66 -8.96 18.94
C GLN A 422 36.63 -10.42 19.42
N GLY A 423 36.90 -11.37 18.52
CA GLY A 423 37.08 -12.79 18.83
C GLY A 423 38.53 -13.25 18.75
N LEU A 424 38.72 -14.49 18.29
CA LEU A 424 40.04 -15.10 18.07
C LEU A 424 40.77 -14.50 16.87
N HIS A 425 40.02 -14.15 15.82
CA HIS A 425 40.52 -13.55 14.58
C HIS A 425 39.56 -12.48 14.12
N CYS A 426 39.99 -11.60 13.23
CA CYS A 426 39.06 -10.64 12.65
C CYS A 426 38.02 -11.35 11.78
N ASP A 427 36.87 -10.71 11.62
CA ASP A 427 35.80 -11.27 10.80
C ASP A 427 36.00 -10.98 9.31
N VAL A 428 35.41 -11.85 8.50
CA VAL A 428 35.30 -11.64 7.05
C VAL A 428 34.13 -10.69 6.77
N GLY A 429 34.38 -9.66 5.98
CA GLY A 429 33.41 -8.63 5.61
C GLY A 429 33.62 -7.31 6.35
N ALA A 430 32.68 -6.39 6.14
CA ALA A 430 32.73 -5.01 6.62
C ALA A 430 32.30 -4.85 8.08
N TYR A 431 31.77 -5.91 8.71
CA TYR A 431 31.24 -5.91 10.06
C TYR A 431 32.05 -6.84 10.94
N GLU A 432 32.45 -6.38 12.13
CA GLU A 432 33.05 -7.20 13.17
C GLU A 432 31.99 -7.63 14.19
N TYR A 433 31.74 -8.92 14.30
CA TYR A 433 30.86 -9.50 15.29
C TYR A 433 31.46 -9.30 16.68
N GLU A 434 30.79 -8.46 17.47
CA GLU A 434 31.03 -8.36 18.89
C GLU A 434 30.29 -9.51 19.56
N PRO A 435 30.98 -10.57 20.05
CA PRO A 435 30.30 -11.51 20.90
C PRO A 435 29.74 -10.74 22.10
N PRO A 436 28.53 -11.08 22.58
CA PRO A 436 28.07 -10.54 23.85
C PRO A 436 29.17 -10.75 24.90
N SER A 437 29.38 -9.81 25.83
CA SER A 437 30.28 -10.11 26.96
C SER A 437 29.63 -11.18 27.85
N ASP A 438 30.40 -12.14 28.35
CA ASP A 438 29.96 -12.96 29.48
C ASP A 438 29.48 -12.02 30.59
N TYR A 439 28.33 -12.33 31.17
CA TYR A 439 27.69 -11.44 32.11
C TYR A 439 27.48 -12.17 33.44
N ILE A 440 27.82 -11.51 34.55
CA ILE A 440 27.75 -12.06 35.91
C ILE A 440 26.65 -11.35 36.70
N VAL A 441 25.82 -12.14 37.39
CA VAL A 441 24.89 -11.69 38.43
C VAL A 441 25.35 -12.25 39.77
N SER A 442 25.69 -11.39 40.72
CA SER A 442 26.14 -11.84 42.05
C SER A 442 25.71 -10.93 43.20
N GLY A 443 25.64 -11.51 44.40
CA GLY A 443 25.22 -10.84 45.63
C GLY A 443 25.34 -11.75 46.85
N THR A 444 24.78 -11.32 47.98
CA THR A 444 24.80 -12.05 49.27
C THR A 444 23.39 -12.25 49.81
N VAL A 445 23.04 -13.46 50.22
CA VAL A 445 21.83 -13.73 51.01
C VAL A 445 22.15 -13.61 52.51
N TYR A 446 21.35 -12.82 53.23
CA TYR A 446 21.51 -12.58 54.67
C TYR A 446 20.15 -12.65 55.38
N GLU A 447 20.17 -12.92 56.68
CA GLU A 447 18.99 -12.81 57.55
C GLU A 447 18.84 -11.34 57.97
N ASP A 448 17.79 -10.68 57.49
CA ASP A 448 17.51 -9.27 57.81
C ASP A 448 16.76 -9.20 59.15
N LEU A 449 17.53 -9.09 60.23
CA LEU A 449 17.01 -9.19 61.59
C LEU A 449 16.14 -7.99 61.98
N ASN A 450 16.32 -6.85 61.32
CA ASN A 450 15.63 -5.60 61.65
C ASN A 450 14.66 -5.13 60.56
N ALA A 451 14.53 -5.91 59.47
CA ALA A 451 13.61 -5.70 58.36
C ALA A 451 13.83 -4.39 57.60
N ASN A 452 15.05 -3.84 57.61
CA ASN A 452 15.35 -2.56 56.94
C ASN A 452 15.78 -2.72 55.48
N GLY A 453 15.91 -3.95 54.98
CA GLY A 453 16.29 -4.27 53.60
C GLY A 453 17.76 -3.94 53.26
N SER A 454 18.57 -3.59 54.25
CA SER A 454 19.99 -3.29 54.12
C SER A 454 20.79 -4.30 54.93
N ARG A 455 21.92 -4.76 54.39
CA ARG A 455 22.82 -5.63 55.14
C ARG A 455 23.60 -4.83 56.18
N ASP A 456 23.22 -5.00 57.44
CA ASP A 456 23.92 -4.42 58.58
C ASP A 456 25.03 -5.34 59.09
N ALA A 457 25.91 -4.81 59.95
CA ALA A 457 27.02 -5.58 60.52
C ALA A 457 26.56 -6.76 61.40
N ASP A 458 25.32 -6.71 61.89
CA ASP A 458 24.74 -7.70 62.78
C ASP A 458 23.90 -8.77 62.03
N ASP A 459 23.74 -8.62 60.71
CA ASP A 459 22.96 -9.56 59.89
C ASP A 459 23.81 -10.78 59.49
N PRO A 460 23.47 -11.98 59.95
CA PRO A 460 24.22 -13.18 59.60
C PRO A 460 23.94 -13.59 58.16
N ALA A 461 24.94 -14.18 57.51
CA ALA A 461 24.77 -14.84 56.22
C ALA A 461 23.76 -15.99 56.31
N ALA A 462 23.02 -16.22 55.23
CA ALA A 462 22.04 -17.30 55.11
C ALA A 462 22.56 -18.43 54.19
N PRO A 463 23.49 -19.28 54.66
CA PRO A 463 24.09 -20.33 53.83
C PRO A 463 23.07 -21.42 53.47
N GLY A 464 23.13 -21.91 52.23
CA GLY A 464 22.24 -22.96 51.74
C GLY A 464 20.84 -22.48 51.32
N ALA A 465 20.59 -21.17 51.29
CA ALA A 465 19.40 -20.62 50.64
C ALA A 465 19.49 -20.82 49.12
N THR A 466 18.46 -21.38 48.49
CA THR A 466 18.43 -21.56 47.04
C THR A 466 18.04 -20.23 46.38
N VAL A 467 18.98 -19.64 45.67
CA VAL A 467 18.77 -18.43 44.87
C VAL A 467 18.36 -18.86 43.47
N THR A 468 17.27 -18.29 42.98
CA THR A 468 16.73 -18.57 41.65
C THR A 468 16.73 -17.29 40.83
N LEU A 469 17.21 -17.41 39.60
CA LEU A 469 17.11 -16.37 38.60
C LEU A 469 16.04 -16.75 37.58
N ALA A 470 15.08 -15.86 37.36
CA ALA A 470 14.03 -16.04 36.37
C ALA A 470 13.93 -14.85 35.43
N GLY A 471 13.47 -15.10 34.21
CA GLY A 471 13.18 -14.04 33.27
C GLY A 471 11.87 -14.24 32.53
N SER A 472 11.42 -13.14 31.94
CA SER A 472 10.16 -13.02 31.20
C SER A 472 10.38 -12.23 29.90
N LEU A 473 9.71 -12.65 28.81
CA LEU A 473 9.67 -11.94 27.51
C LEU A 473 8.66 -10.77 27.51
N ASP A 474 7.77 -10.79 28.49
CA ASP A 474 6.52 -10.06 28.50
C ASP A 474 6.28 -9.38 29.86
N GLN A 475 7.30 -9.37 30.75
CA GLN A 475 7.26 -8.87 32.14
C GLN A 475 6.20 -9.50 33.06
N VAL A 476 5.41 -10.46 32.55
CA VAL A 476 4.24 -11.02 33.23
C VAL A 476 4.44 -12.50 33.59
N ASN A 477 5.20 -13.27 32.79
CA ASN A 477 5.46 -14.69 33.02
C ASN A 477 6.95 -14.98 33.25
N PHE A 478 7.35 -15.17 34.50
CA PHE A 478 8.73 -15.49 34.87
C PHE A 478 8.93 -17.01 34.95
N TYR A 479 9.78 -17.56 34.08
CA TYR A 479 10.21 -18.95 34.16
C TYR A 479 11.56 -19.03 34.87
N PRO A 480 11.75 -19.95 35.84
CA PRO A 480 13.05 -20.15 36.44
C PRO A 480 14.03 -20.61 35.38
N TRP A 481 15.12 -19.87 35.21
CA TRP A 481 16.16 -20.16 34.22
C TRP A 481 17.35 -20.86 34.87
N PHE A 482 17.75 -20.43 36.07
CA PHE A 482 18.92 -20.96 36.77
C PHE A 482 18.72 -20.94 38.29
N PHE A 483 19.37 -21.88 38.99
CA PHE A 483 19.36 -21.97 40.45
C PHE A 483 20.79 -22.16 40.94
N THR A 484 21.13 -21.53 42.07
CA THR A 484 22.37 -21.78 42.78
C THR A 484 22.12 -21.68 44.28
N ASP A 485 22.80 -22.49 45.08
CA ASP A 485 22.71 -22.39 46.54
C ASP A 485 23.73 -21.35 47.02
N ALA A 486 23.31 -20.48 47.94
CA ALA A 486 24.18 -19.52 48.58
C ALA A 486 25.32 -20.25 49.33
N ALA A 487 26.54 -19.77 49.14
CA ALA A 487 27.74 -20.29 49.78
C ALA A 487 27.72 -20.09 51.31
N ALA A 488 28.73 -20.62 52.00
CA ALA A 488 28.83 -20.56 53.46
C ALA A 488 28.86 -19.11 54.03
N ASP A 489 29.29 -18.14 53.23
CA ASP A 489 29.31 -16.71 53.55
C ASP A 489 28.07 -15.95 53.03
N GLY A 490 27.08 -16.68 52.50
CA GLY A 490 25.86 -16.15 51.91
C GLY A 490 26.00 -15.72 50.45
N SER A 491 27.20 -15.74 49.86
CA SER A 491 27.41 -15.29 48.49
C SER A 491 26.77 -16.21 47.46
N TYR A 492 26.26 -15.63 46.37
CA TYR A 492 25.77 -16.36 45.20
C TYR A 492 26.26 -15.72 43.90
N GLU A 493 26.40 -16.52 42.86
CA GLU A 493 26.83 -16.07 41.54
C GLU A 493 26.14 -16.89 40.44
N PHE A 494 25.67 -16.19 39.40
CA PHE A 494 25.27 -16.75 38.12
C PHE A 494 26.20 -16.21 37.03
N THR A 495 26.83 -17.11 36.29
CA THR A 495 27.65 -16.77 35.13
C THR A 495 26.90 -17.16 33.86
N PHE A 496 26.65 -16.19 32.97
CA PHE A 496 25.99 -16.43 31.69
C PHE A 496 27.01 -16.44 30.57
N PRO A 497 27.19 -17.57 29.85
CA PRO A 497 28.05 -17.61 28.68
C PRO A 497 27.43 -16.78 27.55
N ALA A 498 28.22 -15.89 26.98
CA ALA A 498 27.91 -15.07 25.81
C ALA A 498 27.41 -15.85 24.57
N THR A 499 27.69 -17.16 24.52
CA THR A 499 27.48 -18.02 23.35
C THR A 499 26.21 -18.87 23.40
N SER A 500 25.42 -18.79 24.49
CA SER A 500 24.09 -19.43 24.49
C SER A 500 23.13 -18.63 23.59
N PRO A 501 22.19 -19.27 22.87
CA PRO A 501 21.21 -18.54 22.05
C PRO A 501 20.31 -17.72 22.97
N GLY A 502 20.74 -16.51 23.28
CA GLY A 502 19.98 -15.56 24.07
C GLY A 502 18.73 -15.12 23.30
N PRO A 503 17.60 -14.91 23.98
CA PRO A 503 16.46 -14.26 23.34
C PRO A 503 16.82 -12.83 22.95
N SER A 504 16.25 -12.37 21.84
CA SER A 504 16.38 -11.02 21.27
C SER A 504 16.16 -9.89 22.30
N GLU A 505 16.64 -8.69 21.98
CA GLU A 505 16.41 -7.44 22.74
C GLU A 505 14.99 -7.34 23.34
N GLY A 506 14.89 -6.95 24.61
CA GLY A 506 13.61 -6.69 25.30
C GLY A 506 13.30 -7.51 26.56
N LEU A 507 14.18 -8.42 26.98
CA LEU A 507 13.98 -9.23 28.19
C LEU A 507 14.16 -8.43 29.50
N SER A 508 13.30 -8.72 30.49
CA SER A 508 13.46 -8.31 31.89
C SER A 508 13.67 -9.53 32.78
N PHE A 509 14.53 -9.43 33.80
CA PHE A 509 14.81 -10.51 34.75
C PHE A 509 14.50 -10.12 36.20
N SER A 510 14.30 -11.11 37.05
CA SER A 510 14.10 -10.97 38.49
C SER A 510 14.83 -12.09 39.22
N VAL A 511 15.39 -11.77 40.38
CA VAL A 511 16.07 -12.73 41.26
C VAL A 511 15.20 -12.95 42.49
N TYR A 512 14.98 -14.20 42.88
CA TYR A 512 14.23 -14.56 44.08
C TYR A 512 14.90 -15.68 44.86
N VAL A 513 14.66 -15.74 46.17
CA VAL A 513 15.21 -16.76 47.07
C VAL A 513 14.09 -17.65 47.60
N GLU A 514 14.30 -18.96 47.52
CA GLU A 514 13.40 -19.95 48.11
C GLU A 514 14.10 -20.67 49.26
N LEU A 515 13.52 -20.61 50.46
CA LEU A 515 13.98 -21.37 51.62
C LEU A 515 13.27 -22.73 51.62
N LEU A 516 13.96 -23.78 51.16
CA LEU A 516 13.47 -25.16 51.26
C LEU A 516 13.46 -25.60 52.75
N GLY A 517 12.32 -25.42 53.42
CA GLY A 517 12.11 -26.00 54.76
C GLY A 517 11.09 -25.31 55.66
N ALA A 518 10.60 -24.11 55.34
CA ALA A 518 9.72 -23.36 56.24
C ALA A 518 8.59 -22.58 55.54
N GLY A 519 7.98 -23.11 54.48
CA GLY A 519 6.66 -22.67 53.99
C GLY A 519 6.47 -21.17 53.66
N GLY A 520 7.53 -20.38 53.55
CA GLY A 520 7.49 -18.94 53.31
C GLY A 520 8.34 -18.57 52.09
N LYS A 521 7.70 -17.99 51.08
CA LYS A 521 8.36 -17.36 49.93
C LYS A 521 8.67 -15.91 50.32
N VAL A 522 9.92 -15.61 50.68
CA VAL A 522 10.34 -14.21 50.86
C VAL A 522 10.64 -13.65 49.48
N THR A 523 9.80 -12.72 49.02
CA THR A 523 9.97 -12.06 47.73
C THR A 523 10.62 -10.71 47.99
N GLN A 524 11.92 -10.61 47.72
CA GLN A 524 12.57 -9.30 47.53
C GLN A 524 12.80 -9.14 46.03
N THR A 525 12.12 -8.18 45.41
CA THR A 525 12.31 -7.79 44.01
C THR A 525 13.24 -6.58 43.99
N PRO A 526 14.51 -6.71 43.57
CA PRO A 526 15.16 -5.56 42.95
C PRO A 526 14.40 -5.23 41.65
N ALA A 527 14.26 -3.94 41.36
CA ALA A 527 13.50 -3.39 40.24
C ALA A 527 13.77 -4.12 38.90
N PRO A 528 12.81 -4.12 37.95
CA PRO A 528 13.02 -4.70 36.62
C PRO A 528 14.25 -4.06 35.96
N PHE A 529 15.28 -4.87 35.73
CA PHE A 529 16.43 -4.47 34.94
C PHE A 529 16.20 -4.87 33.49
N ALA A 530 16.47 -3.95 32.57
CA ALA A 530 16.68 -4.30 31.16
C ALA A 530 17.90 -5.21 31.04
N TYR A 531 17.97 -6.03 29.96
CA TYR A 531 19.12 -6.92 29.72
C TYR A 531 20.43 -6.15 29.94
N PRO A 532 21.26 -6.57 30.90
CA PRO A 532 22.36 -5.76 31.37
C PRO A 532 23.50 -5.84 30.35
N THR A 533 24.02 -4.68 29.94
CA THR A 533 25.18 -4.58 29.06
C THR A 533 26.51 -4.74 29.82
N GLY A 534 26.50 -5.32 31.04
CA GLY A 534 27.70 -5.53 31.88
C GLY A 534 27.36 -5.82 33.35
N ASN A 535 28.21 -6.58 34.06
CA ASN A 535 28.00 -7.26 35.37
C ASN A 535 27.10 -6.53 36.40
N LEU A 536 26.13 -7.24 37.00
CA LEU A 536 25.42 -6.77 38.21
C LEU A 536 25.97 -7.49 39.43
N THR A 537 26.71 -6.75 40.25
CA THR A 537 27.29 -7.22 41.51
C THR A 537 26.67 -6.49 42.69
N GLY A 538 26.67 -7.11 43.87
CA GLY A 538 26.14 -6.50 45.09
C GLY A 538 24.61 -6.53 45.19
N MET A 539 23.96 -7.49 44.53
CA MET A 539 22.52 -7.73 44.71
C MET A 539 22.27 -8.52 46.00
N ASP A 540 22.41 -7.87 47.15
CA ASP A 540 22.20 -8.52 48.44
C ASP A 540 20.69 -8.73 48.71
N ILE A 541 20.33 -9.89 49.27
CA ILE A 541 18.93 -10.31 49.52
C ILE A 541 18.73 -10.61 51.01
N GLY A 542 17.85 -9.85 51.66
CA GLY A 542 17.51 -10.00 53.08
C GLY A 542 16.28 -10.89 53.31
N LEU A 543 16.38 -11.86 54.23
CA LEU A 543 15.30 -12.76 54.62
C LEU A 543 14.56 -12.25 55.87
N HIS A 544 13.21 -12.16 55.82
CA HIS A 544 12.37 -11.72 56.95
C HIS A 544 11.21 -12.69 57.25
N GLN A 545 10.82 -12.86 58.53
CA GLN A 545 9.97 -13.97 59.00
C GLN A 545 8.43 -13.71 59.05
N ASN A 546 7.92 -12.54 58.63
CA ASN A 546 6.47 -12.26 58.59
C ASN A 546 5.87 -12.53 57.19
N VAL A 547 4.87 -13.43 57.09
CA VAL A 547 4.21 -13.77 55.82
C VAL A 547 2.81 -13.12 55.75
N LEU A 548 2.63 -12.22 54.78
CA LEU A 548 1.34 -11.66 54.38
C LEU A 548 0.64 -12.59 53.38
N THR A 549 -0.65 -12.88 53.55
CA THR A 549 -1.44 -13.72 52.62
C THR A 549 -2.66 -12.97 52.07
N VAL A 550 -3.05 -13.25 50.83
CA VAL A 550 -4.11 -12.54 50.07
C VAL A 550 -5.25 -13.50 49.73
N THR A 551 -6.50 -13.14 50.02
CA THR A 551 -7.68 -13.97 49.71
C THR A 551 -8.89 -13.14 49.22
N PRO A 552 -9.51 -13.46 48.08
CA PRO A 552 -9.03 -14.37 47.03
C PRO A 552 -7.75 -13.85 46.36
N PRO A 553 -6.95 -14.71 45.69
CA PRO A 553 -5.67 -14.31 45.10
C PRO A 553 -5.82 -13.29 43.96
N ARG A 554 -7.02 -13.18 43.37
CA ARG A 554 -7.33 -12.25 42.28
C ARG A 554 -8.79 -11.79 42.32
N PHE A 555 -9.06 -10.67 41.67
CA PHE A 555 -10.43 -10.20 41.45
C PHE A 555 -11.18 -11.14 40.48
N PRO A 556 -12.45 -11.51 40.75
CA PRO A 556 -13.29 -12.23 39.80
C PRO A 556 -13.46 -11.49 38.46
N HIS A 557 -13.72 -12.21 37.36
CA HIS A 557 -14.00 -11.57 36.07
C HIS A 557 -15.32 -10.76 36.10
N GLY A 558 -15.43 -9.76 35.21
CA GLY A 558 -16.62 -8.90 35.06
C GLY A 558 -17.12 -8.82 33.62
N VAL A 559 -18.24 -8.12 33.42
CA VAL A 559 -18.82 -7.87 32.09
C VAL A 559 -19.06 -6.37 31.94
N GLN A 560 -18.73 -5.81 30.78
CA GLN A 560 -18.90 -4.40 30.46
C GLN A 560 -20.37 -3.96 30.67
N GLY A 561 -20.56 -2.81 31.31
CA GLY A 561 -21.88 -2.23 31.57
C GLY A 561 -22.64 -2.82 32.75
N LEU A 562 -22.16 -3.91 33.37
CA LEU A 562 -22.73 -4.47 34.59
C LEU A 562 -22.02 -3.96 35.84
N PHE A 563 -22.77 -3.73 36.92
CA PHE A 563 -22.18 -3.30 38.18
C PHE A 563 -21.25 -4.37 38.75
N TYR A 564 -20.01 -3.99 39.00
CA TYR A 564 -18.93 -4.81 39.51
C TYR A 564 -18.61 -4.37 40.95
N ASN A 565 -18.55 -5.32 41.89
CA ASN A 565 -18.20 -5.05 43.28
C ASN A 565 -17.56 -6.28 43.91
N GLN A 566 -16.23 -6.28 43.98
CA GLN A 566 -15.44 -7.41 44.47
C GLN A 566 -14.41 -6.94 45.48
N THR A 567 -14.15 -7.75 46.51
CA THR A 567 -13.23 -7.41 47.60
C THR A 567 -12.20 -8.50 47.80
N ILE A 568 -10.94 -8.08 48.00
CA ILE A 568 -9.82 -8.91 48.42
C ILE A 568 -9.45 -8.54 49.87
N THR A 569 -9.11 -9.54 50.67
CA THR A 569 -8.74 -9.40 52.08
C THR A 569 -7.33 -9.93 52.33
N LEU A 570 -6.58 -9.23 53.17
CA LEU A 570 -5.25 -9.63 53.64
C LEU A 570 -5.35 -10.36 54.98
N THR A 571 -4.58 -11.42 55.13
CA THR A 571 -4.41 -12.16 56.38
C THR A 571 -2.94 -12.26 56.76
N GLY A 572 -2.61 -11.90 58.00
CA GLY A 572 -1.23 -11.76 58.47
C GLY A 572 -0.76 -10.29 58.52
N GLY A 573 0.35 -10.06 59.20
CA GLY A 573 0.93 -8.76 59.40
C GLY A 573 0.21 -7.81 60.38
N ASP A 574 0.83 -6.67 60.68
CA ASP A 574 0.37 -5.65 61.64
C ASP A 574 -0.17 -4.40 60.92
N ALA A 575 -1.43 -4.04 61.20
CA ALA A 575 -2.05 -2.80 60.74
C ALA A 575 -1.40 -1.55 61.39
N PRO A 576 -1.39 -0.37 60.73
CA PRO A 576 -2.00 -0.05 59.43
C PRO A 576 -1.20 -0.54 58.22
N TYR A 577 -1.93 -0.96 57.18
CA TYR A 577 -1.39 -1.29 55.86
C TYR A 577 -1.29 -0.04 54.98
N THR A 578 -0.25 0.05 54.18
CA THR A 578 -0.08 1.05 53.11
C THR A 578 -0.27 0.36 51.76
N PHE A 579 -1.16 0.88 50.92
CA PHE A 579 -1.42 0.37 49.58
C PHE A 579 -0.87 1.34 48.54
N THR A 580 -0.02 0.84 47.65
CA THR A 580 0.57 1.62 46.56
C THR A 580 0.19 0.98 45.22
N PRO A 581 -0.88 1.44 44.56
CA PRO A 581 -1.22 0.98 43.23
C PRO A 581 -0.18 1.50 42.22
N ALA A 582 0.28 0.62 41.33
CA ALA A 582 1.26 0.99 40.31
C ALA A 582 0.67 1.97 39.29
N THR A 583 1.40 3.04 38.99
CA THR A 583 0.91 4.15 38.14
C THR A 583 0.87 3.82 36.65
N SER A 584 1.54 2.75 36.23
CA SER A 584 1.58 2.27 34.83
C SER A 584 0.39 1.40 34.44
N TRP A 585 -0.42 0.95 35.41
CA TRP A 585 -1.52 0.01 35.18
C TRP A 585 -2.84 0.68 35.53
N SER A 586 -3.61 1.03 34.50
CA SER A 586 -4.88 1.74 34.66
C SER A 586 -5.98 0.81 35.16
N VAL A 587 -6.66 1.23 36.22
CA VAL A 587 -7.96 0.67 36.60
C VAL A 587 -8.91 0.78 35.40
N PRO A 588 -9.69 -0.27 35.04
CA PRO A 588 -10.62 -0.20 33.92
C PRO A 588 -11.51 1.02 34.05
N ALA A 589 -11.73 1.74 32.94
CA ALA A 589 -12.62 2.89 32.94
C ALA A 589 -13.97 2.54 33.57
N GLY A 590 -14.40 3.33 34.55
CA GLY A 590 -15.65 3.11 35.30
C GLY A 590 -15.54 2.25 36.57
N LEU A 591 -14.36 1.69 36.87
CA LEU A 591 -14.05 1.07 38.17
C LEU A 591 -13.14 1.96 39.02
N SER A 592 -13.14 1.73 40.34
CA SER A 592 -12.30 2.43 41.30
C SER A 592 -11.92 1.52 42.47
N TYR A 593 -10.70 1.70 42.98
CA TYR A 593 -10.24 1.06 44.21
C TYR A 593 -10.74 1.82 45.45
N ALA A 594 -11.14 1.07 46.47
CA ALA A 594 -11.29 1.53 47.83
C ALA A 594 -10.39 0.67 48.74
N PHE A 595 -9.56 1.33 49.55
CA PHE A 595 -8.58 0.67 50.43
C PHE A 595 -8.99 0.87 51.90
N ASP A 596 -9.05 -0.21 52.68
CA ASP A 596 -9.17 -0.17 54.14
C ASP A 596 -7.83 -0.52 54.77
N THR A 597 -7.10 0.51 55.20
CA THR A 597 -5.75 0.39 55.80
C THR A 597 -5.77 -0.29 57.16
N GLN A 598 -6.92 -0.42 57.82
CA GLN A 598 -7.02 -1.05 59.14
C GLN A 598 -7.52 -2.49 59.05
N ALA A 599 -8.48 -2.76 58.17
CA ALA A 599 -8.99 -4.10 57.94
C ALA A 599 -8.15 -4.91 56.93
N GLY A 600 -7.23 -4.26 56.21
CA GLY A 600 -6.42 -4.92 55.19
C GLY A 600 -7.26 -5.37 54.01
N THR A 601 -8.22 -4.56 53.55
CA THR A 601 -9.10 -4.92 52.42
C THR A 601 -8.95 -3.98 51.24
N ILE A 602 -9.12 -4.53 50.03
CA ILE A 602 -9.12 -3.80 48.76
C ILE A 602 -10.41 -4.15 48.03
N THR A 603 -11.28 -3.17 47.84
CA THR A 603 -12.51 -3.31 47.07
C THR A 603 -12.35 -2.64 45.71
N LEU A 604 -12.62 -3.39 44.65
CA LEU A 604 -12.76 -2.86 43.29
C LEU A 604 -14.24 -2.79 42.96
N SER A 605 -14.75 -1.58 42.73
CA SER A 605 -16.17 -1.38 42.47
C SER A 605 -16.46 -0.29 41.44
N GLY A 606 -17.60 -0.41 40.76
CA GLY A 606 -18.07 0.52 39.73
C GLY A 606 -18.77 -0.20 38.58
N THR A 607 -18.97 0.50 37.46
CA THR A 607 -19.54 -0.10 36.24
C THR A 607 -18.49 0.05 35.13
N PRO A 608 -17.84 -1.04 34.71
CA PRO A 608 -16.77 -0.95 33.74
C PRO A 608 -17.33 -0.56 32.37
N THR A 609 -16.74 0.45 31.75
CA THR A 609 -17.11 0.95 30.42
C THR A 609 -16.16 0.44 29.33
N GLU A 610 -15.11 -0.28 29.71
CA GLU A 610 -14.07 -0.80 28.82
C GLU A 610 -13.93 -2.32 28.98
N THR A 611 -13.56 -3.01 27.90
CA THR A 611 -13.34 -4.46 27.86
C THR A 611 -11.86 -4.76 27.73
N GLY A 612 -11.41 -5.86 28.31
CA GLY A 612 -10.02 -6.28 28.22
C GLY A 612 -9.59 -7.12 29.41
N THR A 613 -8.40 -7.67 29.32
CA THR A 613 -7.69 -8.21 30.48
C THR A 613 -6.91 -7.07 31.12
N PHE A 614 -7.11 -6.89 32.42
CA PHE A 614 -6.50 -5.81 33.18
C PHE A 614 -5.61 -6.42 34.26
N HIS A 615 -4.40 -5.89 34.31
CA HIS A 615 -3.41 -6.24 35.30
C HIS A 615 -3.68 -5.47 36.58
N THR A 616 -3.90 -6.17 37.69
CA THR A 616 -3.91 -5.53 39.01
C THR A 616 -2.54 -5.64 39.62
N HIS A 617 -1.92 -4.49 39.91
CA HIS A 617 -0.65 -4.43 40.64
C HIS A 617 -0.82 -3.44 41.80
N VAL A 618 -0.93 -4.00 43.00
CA VAL A 618 -0.96 -3.24 44.25
C VAL A 618 0.12 -3.76 45.16
N ASP A 619 1.10 -2.90 45.44
CA ASP A 619 2.10 -3.12 46.48
C ASP A 619 1.49 -2.83 47.85
N ILE A 620 1.76 -3.71 48.81
CA ILE A 620 1.24 -3.64 50.17
C ILE A 620 2.41 -3.64 51.15
N THR A 621 2.43 -2.66 52.05
CA THR A 621 3.41 -2.58 53.14
C THR A 621 2.68 -2.58 54.47
N GLU A 622 3.06 -3.46 55.40
CA GLU A 622 2.55 -3.41 56.78
C GLU A 622 3.26 -2.36 57.64
N ALA A 623 2.76 -2.12 58.85
CA ALA A 623 3.30 -1.11 59.75
C ALA A 623 4.77 -1.32 60.15
N THR A 624 5.22 -2.57 60.15
CA THR A 624 6.58 -3.01 60.50
C THR A 624 7.51 -3.19 59.30
N GLY A 625 7.03 -2.92 58.08
CA GLY A 625 7.86 -2.91 56.87
C GLY A 625 7.83 -4.20 56.03
N ALA A 626 7.15 -5.27 56.45
CA ALA A 626 6.97 -6.43 55.57
C ALA A 626 6.10 -6.09 54.34
N PHE A 627 6.37 -6.81 53.28
CA PHE A 627 5.89 -6.50 51.94
C PHE A 627 5.06 -7.65 51.38
N GLY A 628 3.94 -7.31 50.74
CA GLY A 628 3.12 -8.24 49.96
C GLY A 628 2.62 -7.58 48.68
N GLN A 629 2.21 -8.39 47.70
CA GLN A 629 1.72 -7.89 46.41
C GLN A 629 0.48 -8.65 45.95
N ILE A 630 -0.37 -7.94 45.23
CA ILE A 630 -1.42 -8.52 44.38
C ILE A 630 -1.01 -8.26 42.94
N TRP A 631 -0.88 -9.32 42.15
CA TRP A 631 -0.32 -9.26 40.79
C TRP A 631 -1.07 -10.09 39.75
N GLU A 632 -2.37 -10.31 39.97
CA GLU A 632 -3.15 -11.23 39.16
C GLU A 632 -4.11 -10.52 38.20
N ASP A 633 -4.39 -11.19 37.09
CA ASP A 633 -5.23 -10.68 36.03
C ASP A 633 -6.71 -10.98 36.27
N PHE A 634 -7.53 -10.01 35.88
CA PHE A 634 -8.96 -10.21 35.69
C PHE A 634 -9.41 -9.62 34.37
N THR A 635 -10.51 -10.14 33.84
CA THR A 635 -11.00 -9.76 32.51
C THR A 635 -12.37 -9.13 32.64
N ILE A 636 -12.57 -7.99 32.01
CA ILE A 636 -13.89 -7.46 31.69
C ILE A 636 -14.25 -7.92 30.29
N TYR A 637 -15.19 -8.86 30.20
CA TYR A 637 -15.70 -9.36 28.93
C TYR A 637 -16.65 -8.32 28.29
N PRO A 638 -16.72 -8.26 26.95
CA PRO A 638 -17.75 -7.47 26.28
C PRO A 638 -19.14 -7.92 26.70
N SER A 639 -20.14 -7.05 26.56
CA SER A 639 -21.55 -7.46 26.71
C SER A 639 -21.85 -8.60 25.73
N MET A 640 -22.77 -9.50 26.08
CA MET A 640 -23.20 -10.56 25.15
C MET A 640 -23.71 -9.98 23.83
N GLN A 641 -23.41 -10.68 22.74
CA GLN A 641 -23.79 -10.39 21.36
C GLN A 641 -24.02 -11.70 20.59
N PHE A 642 -24.63 -11.61 19.40
CA PHE A 642 -24.80 -12.76 18.50
C PHE A 642 -24.52 -12.38 17.06
N SER A 643 -24.11 -13.37 16.25
CA SER A 643 -23.84 -13.19 14.83
C SER A 643 -24.20 -14.43 14.02
N PRO A 644 -24.75 -14.29 12.80
CA PRO A 644 -25.11 -13.03 12.14
C PRO A 644 -26.45 -12.46 12.67
N ALA A 645 -26.59 -11.13 12.63
CA ALA A 645 -27.83 -10.45 13.03
C ALA A 645 -28.98 -10.65 12.03
N ASN A 646 -28.66 -10.85 10.75
CA ASN A 646 -29.61 -11.15 9.68
C ASN A 646 -29.24 -12.49 9.03
N LEU A 647 -30.24 -13.29 8.73
CA LEU A 647 -30.06 -14.55 8.00
C LEU A 647 -30.45 -14.39 6.53
N PRO A 648 -29.77 -15.08 5.61
CA PRO A 648 -30.13 -15.04 4.20
C PRO A 648 -31.50 -15.70 3.97
N ASP A 649 -32.25 -15.21 2.98
CA ASP A 649 -33.51 -15.84 2.59
C ASP A 649 -33.27 -17.26 2.03
N GLY A 650 -34.11 -18.21 2.42
CA GLY A 650 -34.16 -19.55 1.85
C GLY A 650 -35.09 -19.65 0.64
N SER A 651 -35.11 -20.81 -0.01
CA SER A 651 -36.00 -21.11 -1.13
C SER A 651 -36.86 -22.34 -0.83
N LEU A 652 -38.13 -22.30 -1.23
CA LEU A 652 -39.06 -23.41 -1.11
C LEU A 652 -38.47 -24.67 -1.79
N ASN A 653 -38.56 -25.80 -1.09
CA ASN A 653 -38.04 -27.13 -1.49
C ASN A 653 -36.51 -27.19 -1.68
N VAL A 654 -35.75 -26.22 -1.16
CA VAL A 654 -34.28 -26.20 -1.22
C VAL A 654 -33.72 -26.36 0.21
N PRO A 655 -32.72 -27.24 0.45
CA PRO A 655 -32.11 -27.35 1.76
C PRO A 655 -31.60 -26.00 2.28
N TYR A 656 -31.95 -25.70 3.53
CA TYR A 656 -31.55 -24.51 4.26
C TYR A 656 -30.76 -24.95 5.49
N ASN A 657 -29.62 -24.31 5.73
CA ASN A 657 -28.77 -24.58 6.89
C ASN A 657 -28.03 -23.30 7.28
N GLN A 658 -28.39 -22.72 8.41
CA GLN A 658 -27.78 -21.50 8.94
C GLN A 658 -27.45 -21.66 10.42
N THR A 659 -26.41 -20.95 10.85
CA THR A 659 -25.88 -21.01 12.21
C THR A 659 -25.74 -19.61 12.78
N ILE A 660 -26.17 -19.43 14.03
CA ILE A 660 -25.94 -18.21 14.82
C ILE A 660 -25.06 -18.57 16.01
N THR A 661 -23.98 -17.81 16.19
CA THR A 661 -23.04 -17.96 17.29
C THR A 661 -23.18 -16.81 18.29
N LEU A 662 -22.94 -17.13 19.56
CA LEU A 662 -22.92 -16.17 20.67
C LEU A 662 -21.48 -15.76 21.00
N SER A 663 -21.29 -14.49 21.33
CA SER A 663 -20.01 -13.92 21.75
C SER A 663 -20.21 -12.91 22.88
N GLY A 664 -19.14 -12.53 23.59
CA GLY A 664 -19.23 -11.68 24.78
C GLY A 664 -19.89 -12.39 25.98
N GLY A 665 -20.00 -11.71 27.11
CA GLY A 665 -20.32 -12.34 28.39
C GLY A 665 -19.26 -13.38 28.79
N ILE A 666 -19.59 -14.19 29.80
CA ILE A 666 -18.72 -15.25 30.30
C ILE A 666 -19.26 -16.63 29.91
N ALA A 667 -18.57 -17.35 29.02
CA ALA A 667 -18.96 -18.70 28.62
C ALA A 667 -18.95 -19.68 29.83
N PRO A 668 -19.78 -20.75 29.85
CA PRO A 668 -20.61 -21.26 28.75
C PRO A 668 -21.97 -20.56 28.62
N TYR A 669 -22.47 -20.46 27.39
CA TYR A 669 -23.82 -19.95 27.12
C TYR A 669 -24.87 -21.05 27.28
N THR A 670 -25.99 -20.71 27.93
CA THR A 670 -27.08 -21.64 28.21
C THR A 670 -28.38 -21.10 27.61
N PHE A 671 -29.09 -21.93 26.85
CA PHE A 671 -30.44 -21.60 26.38
C PHE A 671 -31.38 -21.44 27.58
N VAL A 672 -32.19 -20.38 27.58
CA VAL A 672 -33.14 -20.08 28.66
C VAL A 672 -34.56 -20.43 28.26
N ARG A 673 -35.09 -19.77 27.23
CA ARG A 673 -36.50 -19.84 26.81
C ARG A 673 -36.71 -19.34 25.38
N TYR A 674 -37.90 -19.61 24.85
CA TYR A 674 -38.48 -18.92 23.69
C TYR A 674 -39.25 -17.68 24.17
N GLY A 675 -39.15 -16.55 23.46
CA GLY A 675 -39.84 -15.30 23.79
C GLY A 675 -41.29 -15.20 23.26
N GLY A 676 -41.67 -16.06 22.30
CA GLY A 676 -43.00 -16.11 21.70
C GLY A 676 -43.25 -17.36 20.83
N GLU A 677 -44.34 -17.35 20.05
CA GLU A 677 -44.65 -18.41 19.07
C GLU A 677 -43.60 -18.45 17.96
N GLN A 678 -42.92 -19.59 17.82
CA GLN A 678 -41.94 -19.80 16.76
C GLN A 678 -42.65 -20.19 15.47
N TRP A 679 -42.60 -19.32 14.48
CA TRP A 679 -43.07 -19.64 13.13
C TRP A 679 -41.92 -20.19 12.31
N LEU A 680 -41.77 -21.52 12.34
CA LEU A 680 -40.91 -22.27 11.43
C LEU A 680 -41.79 -22.91 10.36
N PRO A 681 -41.62 -22.56 9.08
CA PRO A 681 -42.26 -23.26 7.97
C PRO A 681 -42.02 -24.76 8.05
N THR A 682 -43.03 -25.55 7.67
CA THR A 682 -42.95 -27.01 7.66
C THR A 682 -41.68 -27.48 6.95
N GLY A 683 -40.89 -28.34 7.61
CA GLY A 683 -39.64 -28.89 7.07
C GLY A 683 -38.35 -28.21 7.55
N LEU A 684 -38.43 -27.14 8.33
CA LEU A 684 -37.28 -26.58 9.08
C LEU A 684 -37.32 -27.01 10.55
N THR A 685 -36.14 -27.20 11.13
CA THR A 685 -35.92 -27.47 12.56
C THR A 685 -34.93 -26.48 13.16
N LEU A 686 -35.04 -26.28 14.47
CA LEU A 686 -34.18 -25.40 15.26
C LEU A 686 -33.48 -26.22 16.36
N ASP A 687 -32.15 -26.14 16.44
CA ASP A 687 -31.34 -26.73 17.49
C ASP A 687 -30.66 -25.63 18.32
N THR A 688 -30.82 -25.68 19.64
CA THR A 688 -30.28 -24.73 20.63
C THR A 688 -29.36 -25.40 21.66
N SER A 689 -29.02 -26.67 21.47
CA SER A 689 -28.43 -27.53 22.53
C SER A 689 -26.93 -27.32 22.80
N SER A 690 -26.21 -26.55 21.97
CA SER A 690 -24.73 -26.47 22.00
C SER A 690 -24.15 -25.06 22.27
N GLY A 691 -24.96 -24.11 22.76
CA GLY A 691 -24.54 -22.70 22.87
C GLY A 691 -24.41 -22.00 21.50
N ILE A 692 -24.85 -22.69 20.44
CA ILE A 692 -24.94 -22.28 19.06
C ILE A 692 -26.38 -22.59 18.61
N ILE A 693 -26.97 -21.74 17.78
CA ILE A 693 -28.30 -21.95 17.22
C ILE A 693 -28.15 -22.42 15.77
N ILE A 694 -28.72 -23.57 15.43
CA ILE A 694 -28.71 -24.10 14.06
C ILE A 694 -30.15 -24.18 13.54
N ILE A 695 -30.39 -23.58 12.37
CA ILE A 695 -31.66 -23.65 11.64
C ILE A 695 -31.41 -24.48 10.39
N ALA A 696 -31.94 -25.69 10.34
CA ALA A 696 -31.66 -26.63 9.26
C ALA A 696 -32.92 -27.35 8.77
N GLY A 697 -32.92 -27.80 7.52
CA GLY A 697 -34.00 -28.62 6.96
C GLY A 697 -34.26 -28.33 5.49
N THR A 698 -35.37 -28.82 4.96
CA THR A 698 -35.84 -28.50 3.60
C THR A 698 -37.28 -28.00 3.72
N PRO A 699 -37.52 -26.69 3.59
CA PRO A 699 -38.85 -26.12 3.80
C PRO A 699 -39.79 -26.55 2.68
N THR A 700 -40.97 -27.06 3.05
CA THR A 700 -42.04 -27.44 2.12
C THR A 700 -43.13 -26.37 2.02
N GLU A 701 -42.97 -25.27 2.74
CA GLU A 701 -43.89 -24.14 2.75
C GLU A 701 -43.10 -22.82 2.70
N ALA A 702 -43.61 -21.86 1.93
CA ALA A 702 -43.02 -20.52 1.80
C ALA A 702 -43.65 -19.58 2.83
N GLY A 703 -42.85 -18.68 3.38
CA GLY A 703 -43.32 -17.80 4.45
C GLY A 703 -42.19 -17.10 5.18
N GLN A 704 -42.56 -16.24 6.13
CA GLN A 704 -41.62 -15.53 6.99
C GLN A 704 -41.20 -16.42 8.15
N VAL A 705 -39.90 -16.43 8.44
CA VAL A 705 -39.35 -17.04 9.65
C VAL A 705 -39.01 -15.93 10.63
N MET A 706 -39.56 -16.03 11.83
CA MET A 706 -39.23 -15.17 12.97
C MET A 706 -38.73 -16.05 14.10
N LEU A 707 -37.48 -15.87 14.48
CA LEU A 707 -36.90 -16.52 15.65
C LEU A 707 -37.02 -15.57 16.85
N ASP A 708 -37.30 -16.10 18.03
CA ASP A 708 -37.28 -15.33 19.27
C ASP A 708 -36.80 -16.20 20.44
N VAL A 709 -35.48 -16.19 20.70
CA VAL A 709 -34.82 -17.06 21.68
C VAL A 709 -33.94 -16.28 22.64
N TYR A 710 -33.88 -16.74 23.89
CA TYR A 710 -33.11 -16.14 24.96
C TYR A 710 -31.99 -17.08 25.41
N PHE A 711 -30.78 -16.54 25.49
CA PHE A 711 -29.61 -17.22 26.06
C PHE A 711 -29.06 -16.44 27.25
N LYS A 712 -28.37 -17.14 28.15
CA LYS A 712 -27.63 -16.51 29.24
C LYS A 712 -26.19 -16.95 29.31
N ASP A 713 -25.33 -16.10 29.86
CA ASP A 713 -23.95 -16.43 30.18
C ASP A 713 -23.80 -17.01 31.61
N GLN A 714 -22.57 -17.30 32.03
CA GLN A 714 -22.26 -17.86 33.36
C GLN A 714 -22.66 -16.92 34.50
N THR A 715 -22.70 -15.60 34.27
CA THR A 715 -23.12 -14.62 35.27
C THR A 715 -24.64 -14.59 35.45
N GLY A 716 -25.39 -15.20 34.53
CA GLY A 716 -26.84 -15.20 34.49
C GLY A 716 -27.45 -14.02 33.73
N THR A 717 -26.62 -13.19 33.08
CA THR A 717 -27.08 -12.13 32.17
C THR A 717 -27.74 -12.77 30.96
N GLU A 718 -28.84 -12.21 30.46
CA GLU A 718 -29.58 -12.73 29.30
C GLU A 718 -29.40 -11.87 28.03
N ILE A 719 -29.46 -12.50 26.86
CA ILE A 719 -29.55 -11.86 25.54
C ILE A 719 -30.72 -12.43 24.76
N GLU A 720 -31.49 -11.55 24.12
CA GLU A 720 -32.58 -11.86 23.19
C GLU A 720 -32.06 -11.89 21.75
N ILE A 721 -32.45 -12.91 20.99
CA ILE A 721 -31.97 -13.17 19.62
C ILE A 721 -33.19 -13.27 18.69
N GLN A 722 -33.34 -12.26 17.81
CA GLN A 722 -34.51 -12.10 16.94
C GLN A 722 -34.21 -11.90 15.44
N PRO A 723 -33.49 -12.82 14.77
CA PRO A 723 -33.32 -12.75 13.33
C PRO A 723 -34.62 -13.07 12.58
N MET A 724 -34.78 -12.41 11.43
CA MET A 724 -35.91 -12.58 10.51
C MET A 724 -35.42 -12.85 9.08
N PHE A 725 -36.05 -13.78 8.38
CA PHE A 725 -35.76 -14.10 6.97
C PHE A 725 -36.96 -14.75 6.27
N TRP A 726 -36.92 -14.86 4.94
CA TRP A 726 -37.99 -15.47 4.14
C TRP A 726 -37.61 -16.82 3.56
N ILE A 727 -38.57 -17.73 3.49
CA ILE A 727 -38.53 -18.85 2.53
C ILE A 727 -39.30 -18.43 1.28
N LYS A 728 -38.58 -18.25 0.17
CA LYS A 728 -39.10 -17.71 -1.08
C LYS A 728 -39.60 -18.78 -2.05
N THR A 729 -40.73 -18.51 -2.71
CA THR A 729 -41.32 -19.32 -3.79
C THR A 729 -41.31 -18.56 -5.12
N ASP A 730 -41.44 -19.28 -6.23
CA ASP A 730 -41.48 -18.67 -7.55
C ASP A 730 -42.82 -17.92 -7.80
N PRO A 731 -42.79 -16.70 -8.37
CA PRO A 731 -44.00 -15.95 -8.67
C PRO A 731 -44.70 -16.51 -9.92
N SER A 732 -46.04 -16.42 -9.96
CA SER A 732 -46.80 -16.70 -11.19
C SER A 732 -46.98 -15.42 -11.99
N LEU A 733 -46.32 -15.32 -13.15
CA LEU A 733 -46.27 -14.13 -13.98
C LEU A 733 -46.88 -14.39 -15.37
N THR A 734 -47.68 -13.45 -15.88
CA THR A 734 -48.32 -13.52 -17.21
C THR A 734 -48.10 -12.22 -17.98
N LEU A 735 -47.54 -12.30 -19.19
CA LEU A 735 -47.22 -11.15 -20.05
C LEU A 735 -48.12 -11.10 -21.30
N THR A 736 -48.70 -9.94 -21.58
CA THR A 736 -49.62 -9.69 -22.71
C THR A 736 -49.25 -8.43 -23.50
N SER A 737 -49.71 -8.32 -24.74
CA SER A 737 -49.55 -7.15 -25.62
C SER A 737 -50.92 -6.62 -26.04
N SER A 738 -51.09 -5.29 -26.06
CA SER A 738 -52.36 -4.65 -26.44
C SER A 738 -52.65 -4.69 -27.95
N LEU A 739 -51.61 -4.83 -28.78
CA LEU A 739 -51.72 -4.81 -30.24
C LEU A 739 -50.56 -5.58 -30.88
N ASN A 740 -50.87 -6.56 -31.72
CA ASN A 740 -49.87 -7.32 -32.48
C ASN A 740 -50.52 -7.89 -33.77
N PRO A 741 -50.08 -7.52 -34.98
CA PRO A 741 -48.96 -6.63 -35.30
C PRO A 741 -49.27 -5.14 -35.08
N SER A 742 -48.23 -4.31 -34.91
CA SER A 742 -48.31 -2.85 -34.86
C SER A 742 -47.63 -2.19 -36.07
N LEU A 743 -47.84 -0.89 -36.29
CA LEU A 743 -47.12 -0.08 -37.28
C LEU A 743 -45.89 0.62 -36.67
N GLN A 744 -44.91 0.97 -37.49
CA GLN A 744 -43.72 1.72 -37.08
C GLN A 744 -44.14 3.07 -36.50
N GLY A 745 -43.73 3.35 -35.26
CA GLY A 745 -44.14 4.56 -34.54
C GLY A 745 -45.53 4.48 -33.90
N GLN A 746 -46.26 3.36 -34.02
CA GLN A 746 -47.53 3.15 -33.31
C GLN A 746 -47.27 2.67 -31.88
N GLU A 747 -47.93 3.30 -30.90
CA GLU A 747 -47.83 2.91 -29.50
C GLU A 747 -48.48 1.55 -29.24
N VAL A 748 -47.74 0.64 -28.60
CA VAL A 748 -48.17 -0.66 -28.08
C VAL A 748 -47.98 -0.67 -26.57
N THR A 749 -48.91 -1.30 -25.85
CA THR A 749 -48.82 -1.48 -24.39
C THR A 749 -48.56 -2.95 -24.05
N PHE A 750 -47.44 -3.24 -23.41
CA PHE A 750 -47.16 -4.53 -22.78
C PHE A 750 -47.64 -4.53 -21.34
N SER A 751 -48.33 -5.58 -20.90
CA SER A 751 -48.88 -5.69 -19.54
C SER A 751 -48.43 -6.98 -18.86
N LEU A 752 -47.71 -6.84 -17.75
CA LEU A 752 -47.30 -7.96 -16.89
C LEU A 752 -48.23 -8.03 -15.68
N ALA A 753 -48.97 -9.13 -15.56
CA ALA A 753 -49.80 -9.45 -14.41
C ALA A 753 -49.11 -10.50 -13.54
N SER A 754 -49.34 -10.43 -12.23
CA SER A 754 -48.96 -11.50 -11.29
C SER A 754 -50.17 -11.98 -10.47
N THR A 755 -50.19 -13.27 -10.14
CA THR A 755 -51.14 -13.86 -9.20
C THR A 755 -50.41 -14.38 -7.96
N ALA A 756 -51.04 -14.24 -6.79
CA ALA A 756 -50.47 -14.75 -5.56
C ALA A 756 -50.42 -16.29 -5.61
N THR A 757 -49.23 -16.87 -5.45
CA THR A 757 -49.04 -18.34 -5.36
C THR A 757 -49.12 -18.86 -3.92
N VAL A 758 -49.22 -17.96 -2.93
CA VAL A 758 -49.38 -18.28 -1.50
C VAL A 758 -50.60 -17.52 -0.99
N ALA A 759 -51.61 -18.25 -0.49
CA ALA A 759 -52.93 -17.69 -0.19
C ALA A 759 -52.95 -16.63 0.93
N VAL A 760 -51.91 -16.59 1.76
CA VAL A 760 -51.80 -15.71 2.94
C VAL A 760 -51.08 -14.38 2.62
N PHE A 761 -50.43 -14.26 1.45
CA PHE A 761 -49.66 -13.07 1.08
C PHE A 761 -50.20 -12.43 -0.23
N PRO A 762 -50.14 -11.09 -0.36
CA PRO A 762 -50.56 -10.39 -1.58
C PRO A 762 -49.65 -10.75 -2.77
N ALA A 763 -50.05 -10.37 -3.98
CA ALA A 763 -49.24 -10.55 -5.20
C ALA A 763 -47.82 -9.95 -5.03
N PRO A 764 -46.79 -10.50 -5.72
CA PRO A 764 -45.39 -10.09 -5.53
C PRO A 764 -45.21 -8.58 -5.77
N TRP A 765 -44.57 -7.92 -4.80
CA TRP A 765 -44.17 -6.53 -4.91
C TRP A 765 -42.73 -6.42 -5.40
N GLY A 766 -42.52 -5.70 -6.49
CA GLY A 766 -41.17 -5.51 -7.01
C GLY A 766 -41.02 -4.71 -8.29
N GLN A 767 -39.75 -4.52 -8.68
CA GLN A 767 -39.40 -3.79 -9.90
C GLN A 767 -39.42 -4.69 -11.13
N VAL A 768 -40.06 -4.20 -12.18
CA VAL A 768 -40.27 -4.85 -13.46
C VAL A 768 -39.58 -4.06 -14.56
N THR A 769 -38.83 -4.77 -15.40
CA THR A 769 -38.23 -4.23 -16.62
C THR A 769 -38.72 -5.01 -17.82
N PHE A 770 -39.26 -4.31 -18.83
CA PHE A 770 -39.66 -4.90 -20.10
C PHE A 770 -38.52 -4.81 -21.11
N MET A 771 -38.27 -5.90 -21.83
CA MET A 771 -37.19 -6.04 -22.80
C MET A 771 -37.75 -6.50 -24.15
N ALA A 772 -37.12 -6.04 -25.22
CA ALA A 772 -37.29 -6.52 -26.59
C ALA A 772 -35.96 -7.09 -27.07
N ASP A 773 -35.95 -8.35 -27.51
CA ASP A 773 -34.76 -9.08 -27.98
C ASP A 773 -33.57 -9.01 -27.01
N GLY A 774 -33.87 -9.04 -25.71
CA GLY A 774 -32.87 -8.98 -24.63
C GLY A 774 -32.38 -7.57 -24.30
N THR A 775 -32.85 -6.52 -24.98
CA THR A 775 -32.53 -5.12 -24.68
C THR A 775 -33.71 -4.45 -23.99
N ALA A 776 -33.45 -3.66 -22.95
CA ALA A 776 -34.50 -2.93 -22.25
C ALA A 776 -35.22 -1.94 -23.17
N ILE A 777 -36.55 -1.90 -23.08
CA ILE A 777 -37.37 -0.98 -23.86
C ILE A 777 -37.26 0.40 -23.19
N PRO A 778 -36.85 1.47 -23.91
CA PRO A 778 -36.69 2.80 -23.32
C PRO A 778 -37.96 3.28 -22.62
N GLY A 779 -37.82 3.70 -21.35
CA GLY A 779 -38.94 4.16 -20.52
C GLY A 779 -39.73 3.05 -19.82
N CYS A 780 -39.33 1.78 -19.98
CA CYS A 780 -39.98 0.63 -19.37
C CYS A 780 -39.08 -0.16 -18.40
N GLU A 781 -38.10 0.53 -17.82
CA GLU A 781 -37.20 0.01 -16.78
C GLU A 781 -37.68 0.44 -15.39
N GLY A 782 -37.49 -0.43 -14.39
CA GLY A 782 -37.74 -0.09 -12.99
C GLY A 782 -39.20 0.23 -12.62
N LEU A 783 -40.18 -0.29 -13.38
CA LEU A 783 -41.60 -0.08 -13.10
C LEU A 783 -42.05 -0.92 -11.91
N TRP A 784 -42.78 -0.33 -10.96
CA TRP A 784 -43.23 -1.05 -9.76
C TRP A 784 -44.52 -1.84 -10.02
N MET A 785 -44.51 -3.12 -9.65
CA MET A 785 -45.67 -4.01 -9.62
C MET A 785 -46.01 -4.35 -8.17
N GLY A 786 -47.30 -4.33 -7.81
CA GLY A 786 -47.79 -4.66 -6.45
C GLY A 786 -47.70 -3.47 -5.47
N SER A 787 -48.45 -3.51 -4.36
CA SER A 787 -48.41 -2.46 -3.34
C SER A 787 -47.29 -2.70 -2.32
N ASP A 788 -46.55 -1.64 -1.98
CA ASP A 788 -45.57 -1.68 -0.90
C ASP A 788 -46.28 -1.97 0.44
N PRO A 789 -45.92 -3.07 1.16
CA PRO A 789 -46.55 -3.43 2.43
C PRO A 789 -46.23 -2.46 3.58
N THR A 790 -45.28 -1.53 3.41
CA THR A 790 -44.82 -0.61 4.47
C THR A 790 -45.27 0.84 4.29
N THR A 791 -45.55 1.27 3.06
CA THR A 791 -45.92 2.67 2.75
C THR A 791 -47.34 2.83 2.21
N GLU A 792 -48.10 1.73 2.10
CA GLU A 792 -49.43 1.65 1.46
C GLU A 792 -49.47 2.24 0.03
N GLN A 793 -48.32 2.42 -0.62
CA GLN A 793 -48.29 3.06 -1.93
C GLN A 793 -48.89 2.10 -2.98
N PRO A 794 -50.01 2.46 -3.64
CA PRO A 794 -50.64 1.57 -4.60
C PRO A 794 -49.81 1.55 -5.88
N ALA A 795 -49.19 0.41 -6.21
CA ALA A 795 -48.62 0.19 -7.54
C ALA A 795 -49.50 -0.78 -8.33
N PRO A 796 -49.56 -0.61 -9.66
CA PRO A 796 -50.51 -1.33 -10.50
C PRO A 796 -50.12 -2.81 -10.65
N ASN A 797 -51.13 -3.69 -10.60
CA ASN A 797 -51.05 -5.07 -11.07
C ASN A 797 -52.29 -5.31 -11.95
N PRO A 798 -52.15 -5.40 -13.29
CA PRO A 798 -50.90 -5.52 -14.04
C PRO A 798 -50.08 -4.23 -14.12
N VAL A 799 -48.76 -4.36 -14.14
CA VAL A 799 -47.85 -3.26 -14.51
C VAL A 799 -47.77 -3.16 -16.03
N THR A 800 -47.75 -1.94 -16.56
CA THR A 800 -47.81 -1.71 -18.01
C THR A 800 -46.65 -0.86 -18.52
N CYS A 801 -46.15 -1.21 -19.70
CA CYS A 801 -45.11 -0.50 -20.45
C CYS A 801 -45.67 -0.09 -21.80
N LYS A 802 -45.55 1.20 -22.15
CA LYS A 802 -45.99 1.74 -23.44
C LYS A 802 -44.78 2.09 -24.29
N THR A 803 -44.75 1.65 -25.54
CA THR A 803 -43.68 1.98 -26.48
C THR A 803 -44.17 2.08 -27.91
N SER A 804 -43.64 3.03 -28.66
CA SER A 804 -43.74 3.14 -30.12
C SER A 804 -42.38 3.01 -30.82
N SER A 805 -41.33 2.69 -30.05
CA SER A 805 -39.93 2.79 -30.49
C SER A 805 -39.35 1.50 -31.04
N LEU A 806 -40.14 0.41 -31.06
CA LEU A 806 -39.68 -0.86 -31.64
C LEU A 806 -39.43 -0.68 -33.15
N ALA A 807 -38.33 -1.26 -33.62
CA ALA A 807 -37.96 -1.23 -35.03
C ALA A 807 -38.94 -2.08 -35.86
N VAL A 808 -38.87 -1.95 -37.18
CA VAL A 808 -39.65 -2.80 -38.09
C VAL A 808 -39.09 -4.23 -38.01
N GLY A 809 -39.96 -5.21 -37.78
CA GLY A 809 -39.55 -6.60 -37.61
C GLY A 809 -40.32 -7.34 -36.53
N SER A 810 -39.84 -8.54 -36.18
CA SER A 810 -40.43 -9.41 -35.16
C SER A 810 -39.51 -9.44 -33.93
N HIS A 811 -40.06 -9.08 -32.77
CA HIS A 811 -39.33 -8.90 -31.51
C HIS A 811 -39.81 -9.88 -30.44
N ALA A 812 -38.88 -10.55 -29.73
CA ALA A 812 -39.19 -11.34 -28.55
C ALA A 812 -39.31 -10.43 -27.33
N ILE A 813 -40.49 -10.38 -26.72
CA ILE A 813 -40.76 -9.51 -25.58
C ILE A 813 -40.71 -10.31 -24.28
N THR A 814 -39.90 -9.85 -23.32
CA THR A 814 -39.82 -10.41 -21.96
C THR A 814 -40.05 -9.31 -20.93
N ALA A 815 -40.48 -9.69 -19.74
CA ALA A 815 -40.58 -8.81 -18.59
C ALA A 815 -39.95 -9.51 -17.37
N SER A 816 -38.97 -8.86 -16.75
CA SER A 816 -38.22 -9.40 -15.62
C SER A 816 -38.57 -8.66 -14.34
N LEU A 817 -38.98 -9.40 -13.31
CA LEU A 817 -39.23 -8.96 -11.94
C LEU A 817 -38.00 -9.29 -11.09
N THR A 818 -37.30 -8.29 -10.54
CA THR A 818 -35.95 -8.47 -9.96
C THR A 818 -35.86 -8.17 -8.46
N THR A 819 -36.41 -7.04 -8.00
CA THR A 819 -36.42 -6.68 -6.57
C THR A 819 -37.72 -7.15 -5.94
N VAL A 820 -37.74 -8.32 -5.29
CA VAL A 820 -38.99 -8.87 -4.73
C VAL A 820 -38.93 -8.93 -3.21
N TYR A 821 -39.84 -8.21 -2.55
CA TYR A 821 -40.01 -8.24 -1.11
C TYR A 821 -41.07 -9.28 -0.72
N GLY A 822 -40.88 -9.92 0.44
CA GLY A 822 -41.78 -10.97 0.92
C GLY A 822 -41.43 -12.37 0.38
N PRO A 823 -42.41 -13.28 0.31
CA PRO A 823 -42.15 -14.72 0.11
C PRO A 823 -41.89 -15.10 -1.36
N TYR A 824 -41.60 -14.16 -2.26
CA TYR A 824 -41.47 -14.44 -3.68
C TYR A 824 -40.03 -14.22 -4.18
N LYS A 825 -39.59 -15.07 -5.11
CA LYS A 825 -38.33 -14.91 -5.85
C LYS A 825 -38.49 -13.93 -7.00
N SER A 826 -37.37 -13.47 -7.55
CA SER A 826 -37.33 -12.84 -8.88
C SER A 826 -37.83 -13.82 -9.96
N GLY A 827 -38.42 -13.31 -11.04
CA GLY A 827 -38.93 -14.15 -12.12
C GLY A 827 -39.04 -13.40 -13.44
N THR A 828 -39.17 -14.13 -14.53
CA THR A 828 -39.30 -13.55 -15.88
C THR A 828 -40.49 -14.16 -16.59
N ALA A 829 -41.29 -13.32 -17.25
CA ALA A 829 -42.35 -13.77 -18.16
C ALA A 829 -42.00 -13.41 -19.60
N THR A 830 -42.35 -14.28 -20.54
CA THR A 830 -42.16 -14.08 -21.97
C THR A 830 -43.52 -13.98 -22.64
N LEU A 831 -43.66 -13.04 -23.59
CA LEU A 831 -44.87 -12.91 -24.39
C LEU A 831 -45.04 -14.18 -25.23
N GLN A 832 -46.25 -14.73 -25.31
CA GLN A 832 -46.49 -15.88 -26.19
C GLN A 832 -46.41 -15.43 -27.66
N GLY A 833 -45.38 -15.90 -28.37
CA GLY A 833 -45.05 -15.46 -29.73
C GLY A 833 -44.12 -14.24 -29.75
N SER A 834 -44.05 -13.53 -30.88
CA SER A 834 -43.28 -12.29 -31.03
C SER A 834 -44.17 -11.09 -31.30
N GLN A 835 -43.74 -9.89 -30.89
CA GLN A 835 -44.34 -8.63 -31.29
C GLN A 835 -43.86 -8.26 -32.70
N THR A 836 -44.78 -8.10 -33.67
CA THR A 836 -44.42 -7.72 -35.04
C THR A 836 -44.74 -6.24 -35.32
N VAL A 837 -43.81 -5.52 -35.99
CA VAL A 837 -43.92 -4.09 -36.38
C VAL A 837 -43.76 -3.92 -37.90
N ASN A 838 -44.72 -3.25 -38.56
CA ASN A 838 -44.82 -3.06 -40.03
C ASN A 838 -44.62 -1.58 -40.47
N THR A 839 -44.36 -1.29 -41.75
CA THR A 839 -43.88 0.05 -42.25
C THR A 839 -44.89 1.04 -42.86
N ASP A 840 -46.13 0.70 -43.19
CA ASP A 840 -46.79 1.43 -44.29
C ASP A 840 -47.57 2.73 -43.92
N VAL A 841 -47.19 3.83 -44.60
CA VAL A 841 -48.03 5.00 -44.98
C VAL A 841 -48.30 4.88 -46.50
N PRO A 842 -49.50 5.20 -47.05
CA PRO A 842 -49.83 4.91 -48.46
C PRO A 842 -49.07 5.82 -49.47
N GLN A 843 -48.40 5.25 -50.48
CA GLN A 843 -47.58 5.99 -51.49
C GLN A 843 -48.35 6.85 -52.51
N TYR A 844 -49.66 6.64 -52.72
CA TYR A 844 -50.46 7.36 -53.73
C TYR A 844 -51.76 7.93 -53.13
N GLN A 845 -52.48 8.77 -53.88
CA GLN A 845 -53.86 9.18 -53.63
C GLN A 845 -54.68 9.00 -54.91
N SER A 846 -55.88 8.41 -54.82
CA SER A 846 -56.72 8.13 -55.99
C SER A 846 -57.79 9.21 -56.21
N GLY A 847 -57.97 9.66 -57.44
CA GLY A 847 -59.06 10.57 -57.82
C GLY A 847 -60.36 9.87 -58.26
N GLY A 848 -60.41 8.54 -58.22
CA GLY A 848 -61.53 7.74 -58.73
C GLY A 848 -61.48 7.43 -60.23
N PHE A 849 -62.34 6.51 -60.68
CA PHE A 849 -62.73 6.42 -62.09
C PHE A 849 -63.46 7.70 -62.56
N THR A 850 -63.35 7.96 -63.85
CA THR A 850 -64.01 9.06 -64.55
C THR A 850 -64.74 8.54 -65.79
N ALA A 851 -65.56 9.40 -66.39
CA ALA A 851 -66.37 9.07 -67.57
C ALA A 851 -65.56 8.26 -68.62
N PRO A 852 -66.14 7.17 -69.16
CA PRO A 852 -67.58 6.87 -69.18
C PRO A 852 -68.05 5.98 -68.01
N ILE A 853 -67.31 5.88 -66.90
CA ILE A 853 -67.72 5.13 -65.72
C ILE A 853 -68.13 6.11 -64.63
N ASP A 854 -69.36 5.95 -64.14
CA ASP A 854 -69.86 6.74 -63.04
C ASP A 854 -69.59 6.07 -61.69
N LEU A 855 -69.22 6.92 -60.73
CA LEU A 855 -68.96 6.54 -59.34
C LEU A 855 -70.11 6.98 -58.43
N GLY A 856 -70.25 6.31 -57.28
CA GLY A 856 -71.20 6.71 -56.23
C GLY A 856 -72.49 5.88 -56.20
N SER A 857 -72.38 4.60 -55.83
CA SER A 857 -73.52 3.67 -55.64
C SER A 857 -74.46 3.52 -56.84
N VAL A 858 -73.99 3.81 -58.05
CA VAL A 858 -74.68 3.54 -59.32
C VAL A 858 -74.11 2.27 -59.94
N LEU A 859 -74.96 1.49 -60.60
CA LEU A 859 -74.58 0.28 -61.30
C LEU A 859 -74.41 0.55 -62.81
N ASN A 860 -73.17 0.54 -63.26
CA ASN A 860 -72.82 0.85 -64.65
C ASN A 860 -73.33 -0.27 -65.57
N THR A 861 -74.31 0.05 -66.41
CA THR A 861 -74.95 -0.87 -67.32
C THR A 861 -74.18 -0.92 -68.62
N ALA A 862 -73.64 -2.09 -68.96
CA ALA A 862 -72.84 -2.27 -70.16
C ALA A 862 -73.24 -3.53 -70.94
N LYS A 863 -72.95 -3.55 -72.24
CA LYS A 863 -73.14 -4.75 -73.06
C LYS A 863 -71.97 -5.71 -72.90
N ALA A 864 -72.27 -6.97 -72.59
CA ALA A 864 -71.25 -7.99 -72.42
C ALA A 864 -70.48 -8.23 -73.73
N GLY A 865 -69.19 -8.52 -73.63
CA GLY A 865 -68.33 -8.75 -74.78
C GLY A 865 -67.84 -7.49 -75.48
N GLN A 866 -68.21 -6.30 -75.00
CA GLN A 866 -67.70 -5.03 -75.53
C GLN A 866 -66.46 -4.55 -74.76
N MET A 867 -65.71 -3.62 -75.35
CA MET A 867 -64.54 -2.99 -74.74
C MET A 867 -64.98 -1.74 -73.98
N ILE A 868 -64.67 -1.66 -72.68
CA ILE A 868 -65.00 -0.50 -71.86
C ILE A 868 -63.70 0.23 -71.51
N PRO A 869 -63.55 1.52 -71.82
CA PRO A 869 -62.38 2.29 -71.40
C PRO A 869 -62.49 2.63 -69.90
N LEU A 870 -61.59 2.07 -69.09
CA LEU A 870 -61.45 2.42 -67.68
C LEU A 870 -60.51 3.62 -67.58
N LYS A 871 -61.02 4.80 -67.17
CA LYS A 871 -60.20 6.01 -67.00
C LYS A 871 -60.15 6.46 -65.55
N TRP A 872 -58.98 6.81 -65.03
CA TRP A 872 -58.82 7.28 -63.67
C TRP A 872 -57.71 8.32 -63.53
N ARG A 873 -57.69 9.06 -62.42
CA ARG A 873 -56.59 9.97 -62.05
C ARG A 873 -55.80 9.44 -60.85
N LEU A 874 -54.48 9.54 -60.91
CA LEU A 874 -53.54 9.15 -59.87
C LEU A 874 -52.67 10.33 -59.44
N LEU A 875 -52.64 10.61 -58.13
CA LEU A 875 -51.79 11.62 -57.51
C LEU A 875 -50.82 10.95 -56.54
N ASP A 876 -49.69 11.58 -56.24
CA ASP A 876 -48.79 11.14 -55.16
C ASP A 876 -49.33 11.55 -53.78
N ALA A 877 -48.65 11.14 -52.71
CA ALA A 877 -49.03 11.46 -51.34
C ALA A 877 -49.07 12.99 -51.03
N THR A 878 -48.48 13.84 -51.88
CA THR A 878 -48.46 15.30 -51.76
C THR A 878 -49.48 16.01 -52.66
N GLY A 879 -50.24 15.25 -53.45
CA GLY A 879 -51.29 15.77 -54.34
C GLY A 879 -50.81 16.15 -55.75
N ASN A 880 -49.57 15.81 -56.12
CA ASN A 880 -49.05 16.09 -57.47
C ASN A 880 -49.41 14.96 -58.45
N PRO A 881 -49.63 15.25 -59.75
CA PRO A 881 -49.98 14.23 -60.73
C PRO A 881 -48.84 13.25 -61.00
N VAL A 882 -49.13 11.95 -60.96
CA VAL A 882 -48.17 10.89 -61.31
C VAL A 882 -48.11 10.74 -62.83
N THR A 883 -46.92 10.87 -63.44
CA THR A 883 -46.79 10.91 -64.91
C THR A 883 -46.04 9.73 -65.53
N ASP A 884 -45.56 8.78 -64.73
CA ASP A 884 -44.66 7.71 -65.15
C ASP A 884 -45.04 6.34 -64.54
N LEU A 885 -46.33 6.03 -64.47
CA LEU A 885 -46.82 4.77 -63.94
C LEU A 885 -46.34 3.54 -64.74
N ASP A 886 -45.63 2.62 -64.06
CA ASP A 886 -45.21 1.34 -64.63
C ASP A 886 -46.42 0.43 -64.92
N PRO A 887 -46.65 0.01 -66.18
CA PRO A 887 -47.73 -0.91 -66.52
C PRO A 887 -47.71 -2.24 -65.77
N ALA A 888 -46.53 -2.73 -65.35
CA ALA A 888 -46.41 -3.99 -64.61
C ALA A 888 -46.96 -3.91 -63.18
N SER A 889 -47.14 -2.69 -62.65
CA SER A 889 -47.69 -2.45 -61.31
C SER A 889 -49.22 -2.56 -61.24
N LEU A 890 -49.91 -2.70 -62.38
CA LEU A 890 -51.37 -2.73 -62.44
C LEU A 890 -51.94 -4.15 -62.39
N ALA A 891 -52.88 -4.36 -61.47
CA ALA A 891 -53.66 -5.59 -61.37
C ALA A 891 -55.16 -5.28 -61.39
N LEU A 892 -55.85 -5.72 -62.46
CA LEU A 892 -57.30 -5.62 -62.58
C LEU A 892 -57.93 -6.97 -62.22
N THR A 893 -58.81 -6.97 -61.22
CA THR A 893 -59.57 -8.15 -60.80
C THR A 893 -61.05 -7.92 -60.98
N VAL A 894 -61.76 -8.98 -61.36
CA VAL A 894 -63.20 -8.94 -61.66
C VAL A 894 -63.87 -10.09 -60.94
N SER A 895 -64.82 -9.77 -60.06
CA SER A 895 -65.57 -10.75 -59.29
C SER A 895 -67.07 -10.63 -59.55
N ALA A 896 -67.78 -11.74 -59.39
CA ALA A 896 -69.23 -11.75 -59.49
C ALA A 896 -69.85 -11.31 -58.15
N PHE A 897 -70.97 -10.59 -58.25
CA PHE A 897 -71.83 -10.35 -57.11
C PHE A 897 -73.29 -10.34 -57.56
N THR A 898 -74.20 -10.39 -56.60
CA THR A 898 -75.64 -10.45 -56.87
C THR A 898 -76.18 -9.06 -57.23
N CYS A 899 -76.88 -8.94 -58.36
CA CYS A 899 -77.53 -7.68 -58.75
C CYS A 899 -78.58 -7.28 -57.70
N GLN A 900 -78.46 -6.08 -57.14
CA GLN A 900 -79.40 -5.56 -56.14
C GLN A 900 -80.51 -4.76 -56.82
N ALA A 901 -81.77 -5.10 -56.53
CA ALA A 901 -82.94 -4.41 -57.06
C ALA A 901 -83.10 -3.04 -56.39
N GLY A 902 -83.42 -2.00 -57.19
CA GLY A 902 -83.63 -0.64 -56.70
C GLY A 902 -82.37 0.23 -56.62
N VAL A 903 -81.19 -0.28 -57.00
CA VAL A 903 -79.97 0.52 -57.16
C VAL A 903 -80.06 1.31 -58.47
N PRO A 904 -79.78 2.63 -58.49
CA PRO A 904 -79.76 3.40 -59.72
C PRO A 904 -78.78 2.80 -60.74
N THR A 905 -79.20 2.71 -62.01
CA THR A 905 -78.36 2.22 -63.11
C THR A 905 -78.10 3.34 -64.10
N ASP A 906 -76.88 3.42 -64.61
CA ASP A 906 -76.55 4.31 -65.73
C ASP A 906 -75.86 3.54 -66.85
N ALA A 907 -76.14 3.86 -68.10
CA ALA A 907 -75.58 3.14 -69.24
C ALA A 907 -74.24 3.74 -69.64
N ILE A 908 -73.22 2.90 -69.79
CA ILE A 908 -71.90 3.32 -70.30
C ILE A 908 -72.08 4.01 -71.67
N GLU A 909 -71.64 5.26 -71.76
CA GLU A 909 -71.93 6.15 -72.90
C GLU A 909 -71.03 5.86 -74.10
N THR A 910 -69.84 5.31 -73.85
CA THR A 910 -68.86 5.04 -74.91
C THR A 910 -68.16 3.70 -74.73
N TYR A 911 -68.05 2.96 -75.85
CA TYR A 911 -67.25 1.74 -75.95
C TYR A 911 -66.03 1.98 -76.83
N ALA A 912 -64.91 1.35 -76.46
CA ALA A 912 -63.67 1.44 -77.24
C ALA A 912 -63.70 0.47 -78.44
N SER A 913 -62.98 0.80 -79.51
CA SER A 913 -62.97 0.02 -80.77
C SER A 913 -61.88 -1.06 -80.84
N SER A 914 -60.87 -1.01 -79.96
CA SER A 914 -59.77 -1.98 -79.91
C SER A 914 -59.16 -2.13 -78.51
N THR A 915 -58.47 -3.24 -78.27
CA THR A 915 -57.68 -3.49 -77.05
C THR A 915 -56.36 -2.72 -77.09
N THR A 916 -56.01 -2.06 -75.98
CA THR A 916 -54.71 -1.37 -75.85
C THR A 916 -54.11 -1.62 -74.47
N SER A 917 -52.78 -1.59 -74.38
CA SER A 917 -52.02 -1.46 -73.13
C SER A 917 -52.35 -0.14 -72.42
N LEU A 918 -51.92 -0.01 -71.16
CA LEU A 918 -52.08 1.22 -70.37
C LEU A 918 -51.65 2.46 -71.18
N GLN A 919 -52.52 3.48 -71.20
CA GLN A 919 -52.26 4.75 -71.84
C GLN A 919 -52.15 5.85 -70.80
N ASN A 920 -51.08 6.63 -70.88
CA ASN A 920 -50.95 7.88 -70.14
C ASN A 920 -51.59 9.01 -70.94
N LEU A 921 -52.59 9.67 -70.36
CA LEU A 921 -53.34 10.77 -70.99
C LEU A 921 -52.81 12.15 -70.57
N GLY A 922 -51.82 12.21 -69.68
CA GLY A 922 -51.25 13.43 -69.12
C GLY A 922 -51.95 13.88 -67.82
N ASP A 923 -51.27 14.73 -67.04
CA ASP A 923 -51.80 15.35 -65.80
C ASP A 923 -52.37 14.33 -64.77
N GLY A 924 -51.72 13.18 -64.66
CA GLY A 924 -52.10 12.11 -63.74
C GLY A 924 -53.25 11.22 -64.22
N TYR A 925 -53.80 11.46 -65.42
CA TYR A 925 -54.87 10.65 -65.98
C TYR A 925 -54.34 9.46 -66.79
N TYR A 926 -54.93 8.31 -66.54
CA TYR A 926 -54.62 7.05 -67.22
C TYR A 926 -55.87 6.38 -67.76
N GLN A 927 -55.70 5.61 -68.84
CA GLN A 927 -56.75 4.80 -69.43
C GLN A 927 -56.29 3.38 -69.72
N LEU A 928 -57.13 2.41 -69.39
CA LEU A 928 -56.99 1.01 -69.77
C LEU A 928 -58.27 0.52 -70.44
N ASN A 929 -58.18 0.04 -71.67
CA ASN A 929 -59.34 -0.50 -72.38
C ASN A 929 -59.57 -1.95 -71.96
N TRP A 930 -60.61 -2.21 -71.18
CA TRP A 930 -60.92 -3.54 -70.64
C TRP A 930 -61.88 -4.31 -71.56
N LYS A 931 -61.43 -5.48 -72.06
CA LYS A 931 -62.30 -6.40 -72.80
C LYS A 931 -63.17 -7.19 -71.83
N THR A 932 -64.46 -6.91 -71.83
CA THR A 932 -65.41 -7.71 -71.05
C THR A 932 -65.71 -9.02 -71.76
N LEU A 933 -65.98 -10.08 -71.01
CA LEU A 933 -66.33 -11.39 -71.58
C LEU A 933 -67.80 -11.41 -71.99
N THR A 934 -68.13 -12.06 -73.10
CA THR A 934 -69.52 -12.25 -73.56
C THR A 934 -70.34 -13.05 -72.56
N SER A 935 -69.69 -13.93 -71.78
CA SER A 935 -70.30 -14.71 -70.70
C SER A 935 -70.80 -13.88 -69.51
N TYR A 936 -70.47 -12.58 -69.46
CA TYR A 936 -70.99 -11.70 -68.42
C TYR A 936 -72.42 -11.23 -68.69
N ALA A 937 -73.01 -11.53 -69.85
CA ALA A 937 -74.39 -11.15 -70.16
C ALA A 937 -75.37 -11.58 -69.05
N ASN A 938 -76.27 -10.66 -68.68
CA ASN A 938 -77.29 -10.80 -67.63
C ASN A 938 -76.72 -11.05 -66.22
N SER A 939 -75.55 -10.48 -65.90
CA SER A 939 -74.92 -10.68 -64.59
C SER A 939 -74.32 -9.39 -64.05
N CYS A 940 -74.14 -9.32 -62.73
CA CYS A 940 -73.44 -8.22 -62.10
C CYS A 940 -71.99 -8.60 -61.75
N ARG A 941 -71.10 -7.64 -61.99
CA ARG A 941 -69.66 -7.79 -61.76
C ARG A 941 -69.13 -6.57 -61.05
N GLN A 942 -68.24 -6.82 -60.10
CA GLN A 942 -67.45 -5.77 -59.48
C GLN A 942 -66.05 -5.85 -60.07
N ILE A 943 -65.52 -4.69 -60.44
CA ILE A 943 -64.11 -4.57 -60.78
C ILE A 943 -63.36 -3.91 -59.64
N ASN A 944 -62.11 -4.34 -59.45
CA ASN A 944 -61.17 -3.70 -58.57
C ASN A 944 -59.83 -3.58 -59.28
N LEU A 945 -59.41 -2.34 -59.54
CA LEU A 945 -58.13 -1.99 -60.15
C LEU A 945 -57.15 -1.58 -59.05
N LYS A 946 -56.07 -2.35 -58.89
CA LYS A 946 -55.00 -2.12 -57.93
C LYS A 946 -53.72 -1.66 -58.61
N ILE A 947 -52.96 -0.82 -57.90
CA ILE A 947 -51.70 -0.23 -58.36
C ILE A 947 -50.64 -0.50 -57.29
N GLY A 948 -49.62 -1.31 -57.60
CA GLY A 948 -48.54 -1.67 -56.67
C GLY A 948 -49.00 -2.43 -55.41
N SER A 949 -48.29 -2.24 -54.28
CA SER A 949 -48.60 -2.82 -52.97
C SER A 949 -49.55 -1.98 -52.11
N TRP A 950 -50.31 -1.06 -52.72
CA TRP A 950 -51.23 -0.16 -52.04
C TRP A 950 -52.39 -0.96 -51.38
N THR A 951 -52.35 -1.12 -50.06
CA THR A 951 -53.37 -1.84 -49.27
C THR A 951 -54.20 -0.90 -48.39
N ILE A 952 -55.04 -0.07 -49.02
CA ILE A 952 -56.42 0.20 -48.56
C ILE A 952 -57.26 0.44 -49.83
N ASP A 953 -58.07 -0.57 -50.19
CA ASP A 953 -59.07 -0.65 -51.28
C ASP A 953 -58.80 0.14 -52.59
N GLY A 954 -58.35 -0.60 -53.62
CA GLY A 954 -58.18 -0.09 -54.99
C GLY A 954 -59.46 0.48 -55.63
N LEU A 955 -59.34 0.97 -56.86
CA LEU A 955 -60.44 1.64 -57.56
C LEU A 955 -61.54 0.63 -57.92
N LEU A 956 -62.72 0.80 -57.32
CA LEU A 956 -63.85 -0.11 -57.42
C LEU A 956 -65.00 0.50 -58.22
N ALA A 957 -65.51 -0.25 -59.18
CA ALA A 957 -66.75 0.07 -59.88
C ALA A 957 -67.64 -1.16 -60.04
N LEU A 958 -68.95 -0.95 -59.96
CA LEU A 958 -69.96 -2.00 -60.10
C LEU A 958 -70.61 -1.92 -61.47
N PHE A 959 -70.80 -3.06 -62.11
CA PHE A 959 -71.40 -3.19 -63.43
C PHE A 959 -72.57 -4.17 -63.46
N GLN A 960 -73.60 -3.84 -64.23
CA GLN A 960 -74.63 -4.79 -64.68
C GLN A 960 -74.49 -5.01 -66.18
N PHE A 961 -74.20 -6.24 -66.55
CA PHE A 961 -73.99 -6.59 -67.94
C PHE A 961 -75.29 -7.07 -68.59
N LYS A 962 -75.68 -6.46 -69.71
CA LYS A 962 -76.80 -6.86 -70.57
C LYS A 962 -76.27 -7.61 -71.79
N LYS A 963 -77.14 -8.39 -72.43
CA LYS A 963 -76.80 -9.23 -73.59
C LYS A 963 -76.45 -8.42 -74.84
#